data_AF-A0A921TFA7-F1
#
_entry.id   AF-A0A921TFA7-F1
#
_cell.length_a   1.000
_cell.length_b   1.000
_cell.length_c   1.000
_cell.angle_alpha   90.00
_cell.angle_beta   90.00
_cell.angle_gamma   90.00
#
_symmetry.space_group_name_H-M   'P 1'
#
loop_
_entity.id
_entity.type
_entity.pdbx_description
1 polymer ?
#
loop_
_entity_poly.entity_id
_entity_poly.type
_entity_poly.pdbx_seq_one_letter_code
_entity_poly.pdbx_strand_id
1 'polypeptide(L)'
;MSAVPVETPKDAARRLADAAIRDGFRPAALHEYRNADGTPAYWRIRCKHPGSGEKWIRPMRWNGTGYVLGEPPAPATGRALYRLPELLAADPSAPVWIVEGEACADALAKAGKVATTSGSASSADAADWSPLRGRSAILWPDHDEAGTKYADAVETRLRALGCAVERVDVAALGLPEHGDVVDWLAANPGGNLDTLPMVHDPAVRVDGFAPEPLRRPVPPPEPYPIAELGPILQPAAESLRRVIQAPDAVCGASVLAAASLAAQALANVEIDGREIPLSLWMLTIAESGERKSAVDAEAMRAARDYEKELAKGYELDLRTHAADVAEWEARCADARKQAGKSKGVGLADALKAIGPAPPAPLIPRLIVGDFTAEGLAKLLAGGWPSVGAFTDEAALVFGGHGMSKEAVARTAGTLCKLWDNGTLDRVRSLDGATKLYGRRLALHLLAQPVIAERALSDDVLAGQGFLARCLLAWPESTAGTRAYRPESLRDDAALARMAYRLGELHRQPLPLAEGERQELRPRALHLDATAKAVWVQLHDAVEAGMRPGGQFATVKPWASKTPEQALRIAGVLTLLESTAAQEIDAGTMARAAELALWHLHEAVRLAGTAEVSPEVRDAEALLKWCHETGRTLLYSTDALHKGPARIRERETFARAMGELERAGWAEAVEGGMELDGRHRRNVWRIAPEGG
;
A
#
# COMPACT_ATOMS: atom_id res chain seq x y z
N MET A 1 21.12 32.77 -48.13
CA MET A 1 20.21 33.82 -47.62
C MET A 1 20.63 34.09 -46.19
N SER A 2 21.18 35.27 -45.91
CA SER A 2 21.49 35.69 -44.54
C SER A 2 20.17 35.72 -43.77
N ALA A 3 20.05 34.87 -42.74
CA ALA A 3 18.91 34.89 -41.85
C ALA A 3 18.85 36.28 -41.20
N VAL A 4 17.78 37.02 -41.48
CA VAL A 4 17.49 38.28 -40.79
C VAL A 4 17.52 37.98 -39.29
N PRO A 5 18.35 38.68 -38.49
CA PRO A 5 18.38 38.44 -37.05
C PRO A 5 17.00 38.73 -36.48
N VAL A 6 16.33 37.69 -35.99
CA VAL A 6 15.05 37.81 -35.27
C VAL A 6 15.37 38.49 -33.94
N GLU A 7 14.76 39.65 -33.70
CA GLU A 7 14.88 40.41 -32.45
C GLU A 7 14.61 39.49 -31.24
N THR A 8 15.49 39.50 -30.24
CA THR A 8 15.26 38.68 -29.03
C THR A 8 14.20 39.33 -28.13
N PRO A 9 13.48 38.58 -27.26
CA PRO A 9 12.56 39.16 -26.30
C PRO A 9 13.20 40.26 -25.43
N LYS A 10 14.48 40.12 -25.08
CA LYS A 10 15.21 41.11 -24.27
C LYS A 10 15.48 42.41 -25.04
N ASP A 11 15.82 42.31 -26.32
CA ASP A 11 16.05 43.47 -27.17
C ASP A 11 14.74 44.20 -27.46
N ALA A 12 13.68 43.44 -27.75
CA ALA A 12 12.32 43.95 -27.89
C ALA A 12 11.84 44.66 -26.61
N ALA A 13 12.06 44.07 -25.44
CA ALA A 13 11.66 44.68 -24.17
C ALA A 13 12.36 46.02 -23.94
N ARG A 14 13.65 46.15 -24.28
CA ARG A 14 14.38 47.41 -24.22
C ARG A 14 13.74 48.44 -25.16
N ARG A 15 13.59 48.09 -26.43
CA ARG A 15 12.97 48.95 -27.45
C ARG A 15 11.58 49.44 -27.04
N LEU A 16 10.73 48.53 -26.55
CA LEU A 16 9.37 48.86 -26.12
C LEU A 16 9.33 49.71 -24.84
N ALA A 17 10.37 49.64 -24.01
CA ALA A 17 10.54 50.46 -22.81
C ALA A 17 11.35 51.75 -23.05
N ASP A 18 11.84 52.01 -24.27
CA ASP A 18 12.76 53.13 -24.58
C ASP A 18 12.24 54.48 -24.09
N ALA A 19 10.94 54.74 -24.20
CA ALA A 19 10.33 55.96 -23.68
C ALA A 19 10.50 56.08 -22.15
N ALA A 20 10.13 55.04 -21.40
CA ALA A 20 10.31 55.02 -19.95
C ALA A 20 11.79 55.10 -19.55
N ILE A 21 12.69 54.45 -20.30
CA ILE A 21 14.13 54.51 -20.04
C ILE A 21 14.66 55.94 -20.21
N ARG A 22 14.18 56.69 -21.22
CA ARG A 22 14.49 58.11 -21.40
C ARG A 22 13.94 58.97 -20.27
N ASP A 23 12.80 58.60 -19.71
CA ASP A 23 12.18 59.25 -18.56
C ASP A 23 12.83 58.85 -17.22
N GLY A 24 14.02 58.22 -17.25
CA GLY A 24 14.82 57.92 -16.08
C GLY A 24 14.59 56.54 -15.48
N PHE A 25 13.66 55.74 -15.99
CA PHE A 25 13.45 54.37 -15.52
C PHE A 25 14.65 53.46 -15.87
N ARG A 26 14.87 52.44 -15.04
CA ARG A 26 15.88 51.41 -15.27
C ARG A 26 15.22 50.05 -15.43
N PRO A 27 15.60 49.24 -16.45
CA PRO A 27 15.13 47.86 -16.56
C PRO A 27 15.44 47.07 -15.30
N ALA A 28 14.44 46.36 -14.77
CA ALA A 28 14.55 45.60 -13.52
C ALA A 28 14.36 44.10 -13.74
N ALA A 29 13.34 43.70 -14.51
CA ALA A 29 13.07 42.29 -14.82
C ALA A 29 12.29 42.12 -16.13
N LEU A 30 12.37 40.91 -16.69
CA LEU A 30 11.54 40.45 -17.80
C LEU A 30 10.99 39.07 -17.43
N HIS A 31 9.71 39.02 -17.05
CA HIS A 31 9.06 37.79 -16.60
C HIS A 31 8.38 37.09 -17.78
N GLU A 32 8.74 35.83 -18.04
CA GLU A 32 8.19 35.04 -19.14
C GLU A 32 7.06 34.14 -18.66
N TYR A 33 5.88 34.28 -19.27
CA TYR A 33 4.75 33.38 -19.08
C TYR A 33 4.79 32.31 -20.16
N ARG A 34 4.72 31.05 -19.74
CA ARG A 34 4.76 29.88 -20.63
C ARG A 34 3.48 29.07 -20.53
N ASN A 35 3.10 28.46 -21.64
CA ASN A 35 2.04 27.46 -21.69
C ASN A 35 2.49 26.16 -21.01
N ALA A 36 1.55 25.24 -20.77
CA ALA A 36 1.83 23.96 -20.12
C ALA A 36 2.90 23.10 -20.83
N ASP A 37 3.04 23.25 -22.14
CA ASP A 37 4.07 22.57 -22.96
C ASP A 37 5.45 23.25 -22.92
N GLY A 38 5.59 24.33 -22.14
CA GLY A 38 6.83 25.11 -22.02
C GLY A 38 7.02 26.17 -23.10
N THR A 39 6.11 26.32 -24.07
CA THR A 39 6.23 27.35 -25.10
C THR A 39 5.94 28.76 -24.54
N PRO A 40 6.66 29.81 -24.98
CA PRO A 40 6.41 31.18 -24.50
C PRO A 40 5.04 31.70 -24.96
N ALA A 41 4.23 32.18 -24.02
CA ALA A 41 2.93 32.80 -24.28
C ALA A 41 3.06 34.32 -24.42
N TYR A 42 3.66 34.98 -23.43
CA TYR A 42 3.92 36.43 -23.41
C TYR A 42 4.95 36.78 -22.33
N TRP A 43 5.36 38.04 -22.26
CA TRP A 43 6.31 38.53 -21.26
C TRP A 43 5.77 39.78 -20.56
N ARG A 44 6.24 40.04 -19.34
CA ARG A 44 6.02 41.30 -18.62
C ARG A 44 7.33 42.02 -18.38
N ILE A 45 7.42 43.22 -18.93
CA ILE A 45 8.56 44.11 -18.80
C ILE A 45 8.37 44.91 -17.51
N ARG A 46 9.38 44.89 -16.64
CA ARG A 46 9.39 45.69 -15.41
C ARG A 46 10.59 46.64 -15.43
N CYS A 47 10.32 47.93 -15.31
CA CYS A 47 11.32 48.98 -15.09
C CYS A 47 11.01 49.71 -13.77
N LYS A 48 12.04 50.21 -13.09
CA LYS A 48 11.90 50.97 -11.83
C LYS A 48 12.66 52.29 -11.94
N HIS A 49 12.03 53.40 -11.58
CA HIS A 49 12.70 54.69 -11.53
C HIS A 49 13.54 54.80 -10.24
N PRO A 50 14.86 55.05 -10.31
CA PRO A 50 15.73 55.00 -9.14
C PRO A 50 15.49 56.16 -8.15
N GLY A 51 15.01 57.31 -8.63
CA GLY A 51 14.70 58.48 -7.79
C GLY A 51 13.36 58.40 -7.04
N SER A 52 12.25 58.18 -7.75
CA SER A 52 10.90 58.10 -7.17
C SER A 52 10.48 56.72 -6.68
N GLY A 53 11.16 55.64 -7.10
CA GLY A 53 10.74 54.27 -6.84
C GLY A 53 9.58 53.78 -7.71
N GLU A 54 9.04 54.62 -8.60
CA GLU A 54 7.91 54.31 -9.47
C GLU A 54 8.20 53.09 -10.36
N LYS A 55 7.19 52.23 -10.52
CA LYS A 55 7.28 50.99 -11.31
C LYS A 55 6.56 51.19 -12.66
N TRP A 56 7.27 50.97 -13.76
CA TRP A 56 6.69 50.86 -15.10
C TRP A 56 6.60 49.39 -15.48
N ILE A 57 5.38 48.85 -15.52
CA ILE A 57 5.11 47.45 -15.82
C ILE A 57 4.20 47.36 -17.04
N ARG A 58 4.65 46.70 -18.11
CA ARG A 58 3.84 46.49 -19.32
C ARG A 58 4.03 45.10 -19.90
N PRO A 59 2.95 44.43 -20.32
CA PRO A 59 3.04 43.16 -21.04
C PRO A 59 3.50 43.38 -22.48
N MET A 60 4.21 42.42 -23.03
CA MET A 60 4.54 42.33 -24.45
C MET A 60 4.25 40.91 -24.98
N ARG A 61 3.88 40.80 -26.25
CA ARG A 61 3.63 39.53 -26.93
C ARG A 61 4.26 39.52 -28.32
N TRP A 62 4.48 38.31 -28.85
CA TRP A 62 4.77 38.11 -30.25
C TRP A 62 3.47 38.14 -31.06
N ASN A 63 3.40 38.93 -32.14
CA ASN A 63 2.21 39.03 -33.00
C ASN A 63 2.32 38.26 -34.33
N GLY A 64 3.37 37.44 -34.50
CA GLY A 64 3.67 36.74 -35.75
C GLY A 64 4.75 37.43 -36.60
N THR A 65 4.95 38.74 -36.45
CA THR A 65 5.90 39.55 -37.23
C THR A 65 6.89 40.34 -36.38
N GLY A 66 6.57 40.55 -35.09
CA GLY A 66 7.41 41.29 -34.15
C GLY A 66 6.81 41.31 -32.74
N TYR A 67 7.57 41.87 -31.80
CA TYR A 67 7.12 42.09 -30.43
C TYR A 67 6.41 43.44 -30.29
N VAL A 68 5.21 43.39 -29.69
CA VAL A 68 4.34 44.55 -29.44
C VAL A 68 3.84 44.57 -27.99
N LEU A 69 3.49 45.75 -27.49
CA LEU A 69 2.87 45.89 -26.17
C LEU A 69 1.45 45.30 -26.14
N GLY A 70 1.09 44.76 -24.98
CA GLY A 70 -0.22 44.18 -24.69
C GLY A 70 -0.19 42.66 -24.55
N GLU A 71 -1.13 42.14 -23.77
CA GLU A 71 -1.33 40.71 -23.56
C GLU A 71 -1.96 40.04 -24.78
N PRO A 72 -1.76 38.73 -24.99
CA PRO A 72 -2.56 37.96 -25.94
C PRO A 72 -4.03 37.91 -25.47
N PRO A 73 -4.98 37.63 -26.38
CA PRO A 73 -6.36 37.35 -26.00
C PRO A 73 -6.42 36.25 -24.93
N ALA A 74 -7.22 36.44 -23.88
CA ALA A 74 -7.34 35.47 -22.80
C ALA A 74 -7.97 34.16 -23.34
N PRO A 75 -7.36 32.99 -23.06
CA PRO A 75 -7.99 31.70 -23.35
C PRO A 75 -9.31 31.53 -22.60
N ALA A 76 -10.20 30.68 -23.10
CA ALA A 76 -11.49 30.40 -22.46
C ALA A 76 -11.35 29.79 -21.05
N THR A 77 -10.22 29.15 -20.75
CA THR A 77 -9.90 28.57 -19.43
C THR A 77 -9.34 29.59 -18.44
N GLY A 78 -9.01 30.80 -18.88
CA GLY A 78 -8.30 31.81 -18.09
C GLY A 78 -6.83 31.95 -18.50
N ARG A 79 -6.16 32.96 -17.94
CA ARG A 79 -4.74 33.23 -18.21
C ARG A 79 -3.85 32.25 -17.45
N ALA A 80 -2.78 31.78 -18.09
CA ALA A 80 -1.80 30.91 -17.45
C ALA A 80 -1.14 31.58 -16.24
N LEU A 81 -0.91 30.78 -15.19
CA LEU A 81 -0.15 31.19 -14.02
C LEU A 81 1.34 31.36 -14.35
N TYR A 82 2.03 32.24 -13.63
CA TYR A 82 3.47 32.38 -13.75
C TYR A 82 4.17 31.10 -13.28
N ARG A 83 5.20 30.64 -14.00
CA ARG A 83 5.91 29.37 -13.74
C ARG A 83 5.03 28.11 -13.84
N LEU A 84 4.02 28.13 -14.71
CA LEU A 84 3.11 26.99 -14.92
C LEU A 84 3.84 25.67 -15.25
N PRO A 85 4.84 25.62 -16.16
CA PRO A 85 5.57 24.37 -16.42
C PRO A 85 6.26 23.82 -15.17
N GLU A 86 6.90 24.67 -14.37
CA GLU A 86 7.52 24.28 -13.10
C GLU A 86 6.50 23.77 -12.09
N LEU A 87 5.34 24.42 -12.01
CA LEU A 87 4.23 24.01 -11.14
C LEU A 87 3.72 22.60 -11.50
N LEU A 88 3.58 22.32 -12.80
CA LEU A 88 3.10 21.03 -13.32
C LEU A 88 4.15 19.92 -13.20
N ALA A 89 5.44 20.27 -13.28
CA ALA A 89 6.54 19.32 -13.12
C ALA A 89 6.91 19.04 -11.66
N ALA A 90 6.47 19.87 -10.72
CA ALA A 90 6.74 19.71 -9.30
C ALA A 90 5.94 18.54 -8.70
N ASP A 91 6.47 17.95 -7.61
CA ASP A 91 5.78 16.94 -6.81
C ASP A 91 4.37 17.43 -6.45
N PRO A 92 3.30 16.68 -6.84
CA PRO A 92 1.91 17.06 -6.55
C PRO A 92 1.60 17.25 -5.06
N SER A 93 2.34 16.56 -4.17
CA SER A 93 2.18 16.66 -2.72
C SER A 93 2.85 17.89 -2.10
N ALA A 94 3.80 18.52 -2.80
CA ALA A 94 4.47 19.72 -2.31
C ALA A 94 3.49 20.91 -2.27
N PRO A 95 3.46 21.69 -1.18
CA PRO A 95 2.60 22.87 -1.08
C PRO A 95 3.04 23.95 -2.07
N VAL A 96 2.06 24.56 -2.72
CA VAL A 96 2.27 25.61 -3.72
C VAL A 96 2.15 26.98 -3.05
N TRP A 97 3.23 27.74 -3.08
CA TRP A 97 3.26 29.09 -2.54
C TRP A 97 2.70 30.08 -3.55
N ILE A 98 1.73 30.89 -3.13
CA ILE A 98 1.07 31.88 -3.99
C ILE A 98 1.29 33.26 -3.40
N VAL A 99 1.81 34.13 -4.26
CA VAL A 99 2.20 35.51 -3.96
C VAL A 99 1.65 36.44 -5.05
N GLU A 100 1.65 37.74 -4.80
CA GLU A 100 1.06 38.72 -5.71
C GLU A 100 1.89 39.02 -6.96
N GLY A 101 3.21 38.97 -6.84
CA GLY A 101 4.14 39.42 -7.87
C GLY A 101 5.11 38.34 -8.36
N GLU A 102 5.55 38.48 -9.61
CA GLU A 102 6.46 37.52 -10.25
C GLU A 102 7.83 37.47 -9.55
N ALA A 103 8.31 38.60 -9.04
CA ALA A 103 9.58 38.67 -8.29
C ALA A 103 9.53 37.90 -6.95
N CYS A 104 8.39 37.94 -6.26
CA CYS A 104 8.15 37.19 -5.03
C CYS A 104 8.16 35.68 -5.31
N ALA A 105 7.52 35.27 -6.43
CA ALA A 105 7.49 33.88 -6.85
C ALA A 105 8.89 33.38 -7.22
N ASP A 106 9.69 34.21 -7.90
CA ASP A 106 11.08 33.88 -8.23
C ASP A 106 11.97 33.78 -6.98
N ALA A 107 11.74 34.61 -5.95
CA ALA A 107 12.46 34.54 -4.69
C ALA A 107 12.18 33.24 -3.92
N LEU A 108 10.91 32.85 -3.79
CA LEU A 108 10.51 31.59 -3.17
C LEU A 108 11.01 30.36 -3.94
N ALA A 109 10.95 30.42 -5.28
CA ALA A 109 11.50 29.36 -6.10
C ALA A 109 13.02 29.22 -5.97
N LYS A 110 13.74 30.34 -5.84
CA LYS A 110 15.18 30.33 -5.54
C LYS A 110 15.47 29.76 -4.14
N ALA A 111 14.52 29.88 -3.20
CA ALA A 111 14.56 29.24 -1.89
C ALA A 111 14.11 27.76 -1.90
N GLY A 112 13.87 27.17 -3.08
CA GLY A 112 13.54 25.75 -3.23
C GLY A 112 12.06 25.40 -3.05
N LYS A 113 11.17 26.39 -3.01
CA LYS A 113 9.71 26.17 -2.89
C LYS A 113 9.04 26.18 -4.26
N VAL A 114 7.92 25.45 -4.40
CA VAL A 114 7.07 25.52 -5.59
C VAL A 114 6.26 26.81 -5.47
N ALA A 115 6.49 27.80 -6.33
CA ALA A 115 5.88 29.12 -6.21
C ALA A 115 5.30 29.61 -7.53
N THR A 116 4.15 30.29 -7.44
CA THR A 116 3.42 30.81 -8.59
C THR A 116 2.69 32.12 -8.26
N THR A 117 2.18 32.80 -9.29
CA THR A 117 1.34 34.00 -9.15
C THR A 117 0.42 34.17 -10.36
N SER A 118 -0.72 34.84 -10.17
CA SER A 118 -1.56 35.32 -11.29
C SER A 118 -0.99 36.60 -11.94
N GLY A 119 0.03 37.22 -11.33
CA GLY A 119 0.83 38.33 -11.88
C GLY A 119 0.51 39.72 -11.32
N SER A 120 -0.61 39.90 -10.62
CA SER A 120 -0.91 41.15 -9.90
C SER A 120 -2.04 40.96 -8.90
N ALA A 121 -2.14 41.86 -7.92
CA ALA A 121 -3.24 41.94 -6.95
C ALA A 121 -4.65 41.96 -7.57
N SER A 122 -4.78 42.39 -8.84
CA SER A 122 -6.06 42.49 -9.57
C SER A 122 -6.31 41.38 -10.60
N SER A 123 -5.41 40.41 -10.71
CA SER A 123 -5.45 39.39 -11.78
C SER A 123 -6.07 38.06 -11.37
N ALA A 124 -6.44 37.89 -10.09
CA ALA A 124 -6.96 36.63 -9.56
C ALA A 124 -8.16 36.10 -10.34
N ASP A 125 -9.08 37.00 -10.74
CA ASP A 125 -10.31 36.63 -11.44
C ASP A 125 -10.09 36.09 -12.84
N ALA A 126 -9.03 36.54 -13.51
CA ALA A 126 -8.80 36.24 -14.91
C ALA A 126 -7.75 35.15 -15.13
N ALA A 127 -7.22 34.57 -14.06
CA ALA A 127 -6.26 33.48 -14.10
C ALA A 127 -6.94 32.11 -14.09
N ASP A 128 -6.31 31.14 -14.76
CA ASP A 128 -6.69 29.74 -14.71
C ASP A 128 -6.05 29.07 -13.49
N TRP A 129 -6.85 28.87 -12.44
CA TRP A 129 -6.42 28.21 -11.20
C TRP A 129 -6.58 26.68 -11.26
N SER A 130 -7.16 26.13 -12.33
CA SER A 130 -7.39 24.69 -12.45
C SER A 130 -6.15 23.80 -12.30
N PRO A 131 -4.91 24.24 -12.63
CA PRO A 131 -3.70 23.45 -12.37
C PRO A 131 -3.43 23.12 -10.90
N LEU A 132 -4.07 23.82 -9.94
CA LEU A 132 -3.90 23.56 -8.50
C LEU A 132 -4.96 22.64 -7.88
N ARG A 133 -5.94 22.15 -8.66
CA ARG A 133 -7.06 21.36 -8.15
C ARG A 133 -6.60 20.23 -7.22
N GLY A 134 -7.15 20.20 -6.00
CA GLY A 134 -6.84 19.19 -4.98
C GLY A 134 -5.47 19.29 -4.31
N ARG A 135 -4.65 20.32 -4.62
CA ARG A 135 -3.32 20.50 -4.01
C ARG A 135 -3.39 21.31 -2.70
N SER A 136 -2.32 21.28 -1.92
CA SER A 136 -2.11 22.22 -0.82
C SER A 136 -1.49 23.52 -1.33
N ALA A 137 -1.96 24.66 -0.81
CA ALA A 137 -1.50 25.98 -1.18
C ALA A 137 -1.24 26.85 0.06
N ILE A 138 -0.17 27.64 0.01
CA ILE A 138 0.19 28.60 1.06
C ILE A 138 0.12 30.00 0.45
N LEU A 139 -0.79 30.83 0.95
CA LEU A 139 -0.94 32.22 0.54
C LEU A 139 -0.02 33.12 1.37
N TRP A 140 0.79 33.92 0.69
CA TRP A 140 1.59 34.96 1.32
C TRP A 140 1.27 36.32 0.68
N PRO A 141 0.35 37.10 1.28
CA PRO A 141 0.00 38.43 0.79
C PRO A 141 1.11 39.45 1.04
N ASP A 142 1.13 40.55 0.29
CA ASP A 142 1.90 41.74 0.68
C ASP A 142 1.25 42.36 1.95
N HIS A 143 2.05 43.02 2.80
CA HIS A 143 1.59 43.60 4.07
C HIS A 143 0.83 44.93 3.85
N ASP A 144 -0.31 44.85 3.14
CA ASP A 144 -1.26 45.94 2.94
C ASP A 144 -2.71 45.45 2.65
N GLU A 145 -3.64 46.41 2.48
CA GLU A 145 -5.06 46.11 2.22
C GLU A 145 -5.28 45.48 0.83
N ALA A 146 -4.45 45.83 -0.18
CA ALA A 146 -4.58 45.28 -1.51
C ALA A 146 -4.17 43.80 -1.54
N GLY A 147 -3.11 43.46 -0.83
CA GLY A 147 -2.65 42.08 -0.69
C GLY A 147 -3.59 41.19 0.08
N THR A 148 -4.22 41.73 1.13
CA THR A 148 -5.29 41.02 1.86
C THR A 148 -6.46 40.69 0.93
N LYS A 149 -6.94 41.65 0.13
CA LYS A 149 -8.02 41.42 -0.85
C LYS A 149 -7.63 40.41 -1.93
N TYR A 150 -6.38 40.43 -2.38
CA TYR A 150 -5.88 39.43 -3.33
C TYR A 150 -5.89 38.03 -2.72
N ALA A 151 -5.36 37.85 -1.51
CA ALA A 151 -5.36 36.58 -0.81
C ALA A 151 -6.78 36.04 -0.60
N ASP A 152 -7.73 36.88 -0.19
CA ASP A 152 -9.15 36.47 -0.04
C ASP A 152 -9.77 36.00 -1.36
N ALA A 153 -9.50 36.72 -2.45
CA ALA A 153 -10.01 36.39 -3.78
C ALA A 153 -9.41 35.08 -4.32
N VAL A 154 -8.13 34.82 -4.04
CA VAL A 154 -7.44 33.58 -4.43
C VAL A 154 -7.90 32.42 -3.58
N GLU A 155 -7.97 32.59 -2.25
CA GLU A 155 -8.40 31.56 -1.31
C GLU A 155 -9.77 30.99 -1.68
N THR A 156 -10.74 31.88 -1.93
CA THR A 156 -12.09 31.51 -2.34
C THR A 156 -12.08 30.57 -3.56
N ARG A 157 -11.22 30.86 -4.54
CA ARG A 157 -11.11 30.07 -5.78
C ARG A 157 -10.43 28.74 -5.57
N LEU A 158 -9.35 28.72 -4.78
CA LEU A 158 -8.62 27.49 -4.48
C LEU A 158 -9.47 26.52 -3.64
N ARG A 159 -10.21 27.04 -2.65
CA ARG A 159 -11.15 26.23 -1.87
C ARG A 159 -12.25 25.65 -2.74
N ALA A 160 -12.79 26.42 -3.70
CA ALA A 160 -13.76 25.90 -4.68
C ALA A 160 -13.18 24.80 -5.59
N LEU A 161 -11.86 24.72 -5.74
CA LEU A 161 -11.15 23.65 -6.46
C LEU A 161 -10.73 22.49 -5.55
N GLY A 162 -11.19 22.45 -4.30
CA GLY A 162 -10.85 21.40 -3.34
C GLY A 162 -9.42 21.48 -2.81
N CYS A 163 -8.76 22.64 -2.89
CA CYS A 163 -7.41 22.82 -2.36
C CYS A 163 -7.45 23.01 -0.84
N ALA A 164 -6.46 22.46 -0.14
CA ALA A 164 -6.15 22.89 1.22
C ALA A 164 -5.42 24.24 1.14
N VAL A 165 -5.86 25.25 1.88
CA VAL A 165 -5.28 26.60 1.82
C VAL A 165 -4.92 27.07 3.22
N GLU A 166 -3.64 27.39 3.40
CA GLU A 166 -3.08 28.06 4.56
C GLU A 166 -2.64 29.47 4.17
N ARG A 167 -2.56 30.38 5.15
CA ARG A 167 -2.19 31.78 4.92
C ARG A 167 -1.14 32.20 5.93
N VAL A 168 -0.06 32.81 5.46
CA VAL A 168 0.98 33.40 6.30
C VAL A 168 0.41 34.61 7.03
N ASP A 169 0.59 34.67 8.35
CA ASP A 169 0.26 35.84 9.16
C ASP A 169 1.34 36.90 8.99
N VAL A 170 1.17 37.75 7.97
CA VAL A 170 2.11 38.82 7.64
C VAL A 170 2.21 39.89 8.72
N ALA A 171 1.17 40.08 9.54
CA ALA A 171 1.20 41.01 10.66
C ALA A 171 2.12 40.50 11.78
N ALA A 172 2.18 39.17 11.98
CA ALA A 172 3.09 38.53 12.92
C ALA A 172 4.56 38.51 12.46
N LEU A 173 4.85 38.82 11.19
CA LEU A 173 6.23 38.84 10.65
C LEU A 173 7.01 40.10 10.99
N GLY A 174 6.36 41.14 11.53
CA GLY A 174 7.01 42.41 11.87
C GLY A 174 7.55 43.17 10.64
N LEU A 175 6.97 42.95 9.46
CA LEU A 175 7.35 43.64 8.22
C LEU A 175 6.86 45.09 8.21
N PRO A 176 7.57 46.02 7.55
CA PRO A 176 7.06 47.37 7.31
C PRO A 176 5.76 47.34 6.47
N GLU A 177 5.02 48.44 6.47
CA GLU A 177 3.86 48.63 5.57
C GLU A 177 4.32 48.46 4.10
N HIS A 178 3.55 47.69 3.32
CA HIS A 178 3.91 47.22 1.97
C HIS A 178 5.08 46.24 1.90
N GLY A 179 5.49 45.64 3.02
CA GLY A 179 6.52 44.60 3.03
C GLY A 179 6.03 43.29 2.41
N ASP A 180 6.89 42.63 1.63
CA ASP A 180 6.58 41.37 0.95
C ASP A 180 7.54 40.22 1.36
N VAL A 181 7.43 39.06 0.71
CA VAL A 181 8.32 37.92 0.95
C VAL A 181 9.78 38.22 0.63
N VAL A 182 10.06 39.10 -0.34
CA VAL A 182 11.42 39.49 -0.71
C VAL A 182 12.03 40.32 0.41
N ASP A 183 11.26 41.23 1.01
CA ASP A 183 11.69 42.01 2.17
C ASP A 183 11.94 41.11 3.39
N TRP A 184 11.08 40.11 3.62
CA TRP A 184 11.27 39.14 4.70
C TRP A 184 12.53 38.31 4.53
N LEU A 185 12.77 37.77 3.33
CA LEU A 185 13.98 37.00 3.01
C LEU A 185 15.26 37.84 3.09
N ALA A 186 15.18 39.13 2.76
CA ALA A 186 16.31 40.05 2.91
C ALA A 186 16.61 40.35 4.40
N ALA A 187 15.58 40.50 5.22
CA ALA A 187 15.71 40.70 6.66
C ALA A 187 16.12 39.41 7.42
N ASN A 188 15.80 38.23 6.88
CA ASN A 188 16.06 36.93 7.49
C ASN A 188 16.86 35.98 6.56
N PRO A 189 18.16 36.26 6.29
CA PRO A 189 18.98 35.39 5.46
C PRO A 189 19.06 33.96 6.03
N GLY A 190 18.52 32.97 5.31
CA GLY A 190 18.48 31.57 5.76
C GLY A 190 17.34 31.25 6.74
N GLY A 191 16.36 32.14 6.89
CA GLY A 191 15.16 31.89 7.68
C GLY A 191 14.41 30.64 7.21
N ASN A 192 13.89 29.87 8.16
CA ASN A 192 13.13 28.66 7.85
C ASN A 192 11.69 29.04 7.45
N LEU A 193 11.38 28.87 6.16
CA LEU A 193 10.05 29.12 5.61
C LEU A 193 8.98 28.18 6.18
N ASP A 194 9.39 27.03 6.72
CA ASP A 194 8.47 26.02 7.30
C ASP A 194 8.04 26.36 8.74
N THR A 195 8.56 27.46 9.32
CA THR A 195 8.24 27.90 10.69
C THR A 195 7.56 29.28 10.73
N LEU A 196 7.03 29.75 9.60
CA LEU A 196 6.34 31.03 9.56
C LEU A 196 5.04 30.98 10.38
N PRO A 197 4.66 32.08 11.05
CA PRO A 197 3.34 32.17 11.67
C PRO A 197 2.26 32.09 10.58
N MET A 198 1.27 31.22 10.81
CA MET A 198 0.09 31.12 9.95
C MET A 198 -1.07 31.86 10.62
N VAL A 199 -1.96 32.44 9.80
CA VAL A 199 -3.22 33.01 10.31
C VAL A 199 -4.05 31.86 10.85
N HIS A 200 -4.06 31.72 12.17
CA HIS A 200 -5.03 30.89 12.87
C HIS A 200 -6.26 31.76 13.12
N ASP A 201 -7.25 31.70 12.24
CA ASP A 201 -8.48 32.47 12.38
C ASP A 201 -9.29 31.96 13.59
N PRO A 202 -9.43 32.72 14.69
CA PRO A 202 -10.22 32.31 15.84
C PRO A 202 -11.73 32.59 15.64
N ALA A 203 -12.13 33.20 14.52
CA ALA A 203 -13.44 33.80 14.33
C ALA A 203 -14.20 33.33 13.07
N VAL A 204 -13.59 32.58 12.17
CA VAL A 204 -14.35 31.87 11.11
C VAL A 204 -14.91 30.57 11.68
N ARG A 205 -16.06 30.70 12.35
CA ARG A 205 -17.04 29.62 12.46
C ARG A 205 -17.45 29.20 11.05
N VAL A 206 -16.93 28.07 10.61
CA VAL A 206 -17.66 27.21 9.68
C VAL A 206 -18.37 26.18 10.55
N ASP A 207 -19.70 26.21 10.58
CA ASP A 207 -20.46 25.01 10.90
C ASP A 207 -20.00 23.92 9.93
N GLY A 208 -19.10 23.02 10.37
CA GLY A 208 -18.65 21.88 9.57
C GLY A 208 -17.14 21.70 9.33
N PHE A 209 -16.22 22.24 10.13
CA PHE A 209 -14.88 21.65 10.15
C PHE A 209 -14.91 20.35 10.95
N ALA A 210 -14.82 19.23 10.23
CA ALA A 210 -14.60 17.93 10.83
C ALA A 210 -13.25 17.97 11.59
N PRO A 211 -13.18 17.49 12.83
CA PRO A 211 -11.93 17.37 13.56
C PRO A 211 -10.88 16.58 12.75
N GLU A 212 -9.61 16.92 12.90
CA GLU A 212 -8.54 16.29 12.13
C GLU A 212 -8.48 14.80 12.46
N PRO A 213 -8.40 13.90 11.47
CA PRO A 213 -8.26 12.48 11.74
C PRO A 213 -7.06 12.23 12.68
N LEU A 214 -7.29 11.48 13.76
CA LEU A 214 -6.24 11.17 14.76
C LEU A 214 -5.04 10.44 14.16
N ARG A 215 -5.22 9.83 12.98
CA ARG A 215 -4.16 9.28 12.14
C ARG A 215 -4.02 10.12 10.90
N ARG A 216 -2.78 10.28 10.40
CA ARG A 216 -2.61 10.62 8.99
C ARG A 216 -3.36 9.56 8.17
N PRO A 217 -4.31 9.95 7.30
CA PRO A 217 -4.99 8.99 6.46
C PRO A 217 -3.93 8.26 5.65
N VAL A 218 -4.06 6.94 5.57
CA VAL A 218 -3.19 6.16 4.69
C VAL A 218 -3.40 6.73 3.28
N PRO A 219 -2.33 7.04 2.52
CA PRO A 219 -2.51 7.44 1.13
C PRO A 219 -3.38 6.39 0.42
N PRO A 220 -4.21 6.79 -0.57
CA PRO A 220 -5.01 5.83 -1.29
C PRO A 220 -4.09 4.76 -1.92
N PRO A 221 -4.49 3.48 -1.89
CA PRO A 221 -3.71 2.43 -2.54
C PRO A 221 -3.65 2.68 -4.05
N GLU A 222 -2.53 2.35 -4.66
CA GLU A 222 -2.44 2.32 -6.12
C GLU A 222 -3.37 1.21 -6.67
N PRO A 223 -3.99 1.40 -7.84
CA PRO A 223 -4.81 0.36 -8.46
C PRO A 223 -4.04 -0.95 -8.62
N TYR A 224 -4.67 -2.09 -8.29
CA TYR A 224 -4.03 -3.39 -8.43
C TYR A 224 -3.76 -3.69 -9.92
N PRO A 225 -2.55 -4.16 -10.30
CA PRO A 225 -2.18 -4.40 -11.69
C PRO A 225 -2.79 -5.70 -12.24
N ILE A 226 -4.13 -5.74 -12.33
CA ILE A 226 -4.90 -6.90 -12.82
C ILE A 226 -4.44 -7.36 -14.21
N ALA A 227 -4.03 -6.42 -15.07
CA ALA A 227 -3.53 -6.72 -16.42
C ALA A 227 -2.28 -7.63 -16.41
N GLU A 228 -1.48 -7.57 -15.35
CA GLU A 228 -0.23 -8.32 -15.23
C GLU A 228 -0.45 -9.77 -14.77
N LEU A 229 -1.67 -10.14 -14.38
CA LEU A 229 -2.03 -11.51 -14.01
C LEU A 229 -2.01 -12.49 -15.20
N GLY A 230 -1.83 -11.98 -16.42
CA GLY A 230 -1.73 -12.78 -17.64
C GLY A 230 -3.07 -13.33 -18.14
N PRO A 231 -3.07 -14.05 -19.27
CA PRO A 231 -4.27 -14.30 -20.07
C PRO A 231 -5.31 -15.22 -19.42
N ILE A 232 -4.94 -15.96 -18.36
CA ILE A 232 -5.85 -16.87 -17.65
C ILE A 232 -6.44 -16.21 -16.41
N LEU A 233 -5.62 -15.56 -15.58
CA LEU A 233 -6.06 -15.00 -14.30
C LEU A 233 -6.64 -13.59 -14.46
N GLN A 234 -6.12 -12.77 -15.37
CA GLN A 234 -6.63 -11.41 -15.60
C GLN A 234 -8.15 -11.40 -15.88
N PRO A 235 -8.66 -12.13 -16.90
CA PRO A 235 -10.08 -12.05 -17.22
C PRO A 235 -10.96 -12.63 -16.10
N ALA A 236 -10.46 -13.62 -15.36
CA ALA A 236 -11.14 -14.18 -14.21
C ALA A 236 -11.25 -13.16 -13.06
N ALA A 237 -10.16 -12.47 -12.72
CA ALA A 237 -10.16 -11.40 -11.71
C ALA A 237 -11.08 -10.25 -12.11
N GLU A 238 -11.11 -9.86 -13.39
CA GLU A 238 -12.04 -8.85 -13.92
C GLU A 238 -13.50 -9.27 -13.77
N SER A 239 -13.83 -10.54 -14.06
CA SER A 239 -15.18 -11.08 -13.84
C SER A 239 -15.59 -11.10 -12.37
N LEU A 240 -14.68 -11.49 -11.46
CA LEU A 240 -14.92 -11.41 -10.01
C LEU A 240 -15.16 -9.97 -9.56
N ARG A 241 -14.30 -9.02 -9.99
CA ARG A 241 -14.45 -7.60 -9.70
C ARG A 241 -15.76 -7.05 -10.25
N ARG A 242 -16.18 -7.46 -11.45
CA ARG A 242 -17.40 -6.97 -12.10
C ARG A 242 -18.67 -7.46 -11.41
N VAL A 243 -18.75 -8.75 -11.04
CA VAL A 243 -19.97 -9.36 -10.50
C VAL A 243 -20.00 -9.33 -8.97
N ILE A 244 -18.91 -9.73 -8.31
CA ILE A 244 -18.82 -9.71 -6.85
C ILE A 244 -18.58 -8.29 -6.36
N GLN A 245 -17.99 -7.39 -7.15
CA GLN A 245 -17.73 -6.00 -6.76
C GLN A 245 -16.87 -5.89 -5.50
N ALA A 246 -16.02 -6.89 -5.25
CA ALA A 246 -14.95 -6.80 -4.27
C ALA A 246 -13.81 -5.91 -4.82
N PRO A 247 -12.94 -5.38 -3.94
CA PRO A 247 -11.79 -4.60 -4.37
C PRO A 247 -10.89 -5.38 -5.33
N ASP A 248 -10.22 -4.66 -6.23
CA ASP A 248 -9.36 -5.22 -7.28
C ASP A 248 -8.23 -6.09 -6.72
N ALA A 249 -7.54 -5.62 -5.67
CA ALA A 249 -6.47 -6.38 -5.03
C ALA A 249 -6.99 -7.66 -4.36
N VAL A 250 -8.21 -7.67 -3.80
CA VAL A 250 -8.83 -8.91 -3.28
C VAL A 250 -9.03 -9.90 -4.42
N CYS A 251 -9.62 -9.46 -5.53
CA CYS A 251 -9.85 -10.30 -6.71
C CYS A 251 -8.55 -10.87 -7.29
N GLY A 252 -7.55 -10.01 -7.51
CA GLY A 252 -6.28 -10.39 -8.11
C GLY A 252 -5.45 -11.31 -7.21
N ALA A 253 -5.39 -10.99 -5.92
CA ALA A 253 -4.70 -11.83 -4.95
C ALA A 253 -5.36 -13.21 -4.89
N SER A 254 -6.68 -13.31 -4.69
CA SER A 254 -7.39 -14.60 -4.57
C SER A 254 -7.11 -15.55 -5.74
N VAL A 255 -7.14 -15.06 -6.98
CA VAL A 255 -6.87 -15.91 -8.16
C VAL A 255 -5.40 -16.30 -8.26
N LEU A 256 -4.47 -15.43 -7.87
CA LEU A 256 -3.04 -15.71 -7.86
C LEU A 256 -2.66 -16.74 -6.78
N ALA A 257 -3.26 -16.68 -5.60
CA ALA A 257 -3.06 -17.69 -4.56
C ALA A 257 -3.62 -19.06 -4.96
N ALA A 258 -4.80 -19.10 -5.59
CA ALA A 258 -5.35 -20.34 -6.13
C ALA A 258 -4.41 -20.96 -7.19
N ALA A 259 -3.83 -20.12 -8.06
CA ALA A 259 -2.83 -20.54 -9.03
C ALA A 259 -1.54 -21.07 -8.38
N SER A 260 -1.06 -20.41 -7.33
CA SER A 260 0.10 -20.88 -6.57
C SER A 260 -0.14 -22.26 -5.95
N LEU A 261 -1.31 -22.49 -5.33
CA LEU A 261 -1.66 -23.80 -4.78
C LEU A 261 -1.63 -24.91 -5.85
N ALA A 262 -2.10 -24.60 -7.06
CA ALA A 262 -2.12 -25.55 -8.17
C ALA A 262 -0.71 -25.80 -8.76
N ALA A 263 0.16 -24.79 -8.78
CA ALA A 263 1.47 -24.86 -9.43
C ALA A 263 2.62 -25.29 -8.49
N GLN A 264 2.53 -25.02 -7.19
CA GLN A 264 3.67 -25.10 -6.24
C GLN A 264 4.38 -26.45 -6.15
N ALA A 265 3.70 -27.55 -6.49
CA ALA A 265 4.28 -28.88 -6.44
C ALA A 265 5.06 -29.26 -7.70
N LEU A 266 4.86 -28.55 -8.81
CA LEU A 266 5.19 -29.03 -10.15
C LEU A 266 6.59 -28.63 -10.60
N ALA A 267 7.06 -27.44 -10.20
CA ALA A 267 8.40 -26.96 -10.54
C ALA A 267 8.96 -26.05 -9.43
N ASN A 268 10.26 -25.79 -9.50
CA ASN A 268 10.94 -24.70 -8.81
C ASN A 268 11.55 -23.78 -9.89
N VAL A 269 11.67 -22.47 -9.64
CA VAL A 269 12.50 -21.63 -10.49
C VAL A 269 13.97 -21.85 -10.14
N GLU A 270 14.82 -22.07 -11.14
CA GLU A 270 16.26 -22.14 -10.95
C GLU A 270 16.93 -20.85 -11.44
N ILE A 271 17.73 -20.24 -10.55
CA ILE A 271 18.57 -19.09 -10.90
C ILE A 271 19.94 -19.20 -10.26
N ASP A 272 20.97 -19.30 -11.11
CA ASP A 272 22.38 -19.38 -10.70
C ASP A 272 22.65 -20.49 -9.66
N GLY A 273 22.04 -21.67 -9.87
CA GLY A 273 22.17 -22.83 -8.97
C GLY A 273 21.34 -22.77 -7.69
N ARG A 274 20.47 -21.75 -7.54
CA ARG A 274 19.50 -21.66 -6.43
C ARG A 274 18.13 -22.09 -6.93
N GLU A 275 17.47 -22.96 -6.16
CA GLU A 275 16.09 -23.37 -6.42
C GLU A 275 15.11 -22.57 -5.56
N ILE A 276 14.11 -21.97 -6.20
CA ILE A 276 13.08 -21.14 -5.57
C ILE A 276 11.71 -21.82 -5.72
N PRO A 277 11.06 -22.26 -4.62
CA PRO A 277 9.72 -22.84 -4.65
C PRO A 277 8.65 -21.87 -5.15
N LEU A 278 7.62 -22.34 -5.86
CA LEU A 278 6.54 -21.48 -6.38
C LEU A 278 5.42 -21.18 -5.37
N SER A 279 5.61 -21.54 -4.10
CA SER A 279 4.65 -21.26 -3.04
C SER A 279 4.60 -19.74 -2.77
N LEU A 280 3.45 -19.14 -3.02
CA LEU A 280 3.14 -17.75 -2.72
C LEU A 280 2.40 -17.66 -1.39
N TRP A 281 2.79 -16.66 -0.61
CA TRP A 281 2.10 -16.28 0.60
C TRP A 281 1.55 -14.88 0.44
N MET A 282 0.31 -14.69 0.81
CA MET A 282 -0.36 -13.41 0.67
C MET A 282 -1.15 -13.06 1.93
N LEU A 283 -1.16 -11.77 2.24
CA LEU A 283 -1.95 -11.20 3.32
C LEU A 283 -2.74 -10.02 2.75
N THR A 284 -4.05 -10.24 2.58
CA THR A 284 -4.96 -9.26 2.02
C THR A 284 -5.85 -8.71 3.13
N ILE A 285 -5.78 -7.41 3.35
CA ILE A 285 -6.49 -6.69 4.39
C ILE A 285 -7.74 -6.06 3.75
N ALA A 286 -8.92 -6.38 4.26
CA ALA A 286 -10.14 -5.72 3.82
C ALA A 286 -11.20 -5.73 4.92
N GLU A 287 -12.10 -4.75 4.89
CA GLU A 287 -13.15 -4.56 5.89
C GLU A 287 -14.16 -5.71 5.93
N SER A 288 -14.93 -5.78 7.00
CA SER A 288 -16.09 -6.67 7.06
C SER A 288 -17.09 -6.27 5.97
N GLY A 289 -17.65 -7.25 5.25
CA GLY A 289 -18.58 -6.96 4.15
C GLY A 289 -17.91 -6.69 2.79
N GLU A 290 -16.58 -6.73 2.68
CA GLU A 290 -15.85 -6.62 1.40
C GLU A 290 -15.95 -7.84 0.47
N ARG A 291 -16.85 -8.78 0.79
CA ARG A 291 -17.11 -10.00 0.00
C ARG A 291 -15.87 -10.88 -0.24
N LYS A 292 -14.84 -10.76 0.62
CA LYS A 292 -13.58 -11.53 0.56
C LYS A 292 -13.82 -13.03 0.43
N SER A 293 -14.64 -13.61 1.30
CA SER A 293 -14.98 -15.05 1.29
C SER A 293 -15.70 -15.48 0.01
N ALA A 294 -16.46 -14.59 -0.63
CA ALA A 294 -17.14 -14.89 -1.89
C ALA A 294 -16.15 -14.97 -3.06
N VAL A 295 -15.18 -14.05 -3.11
CA VAL A 295 -14.09 -14.07 -4.11
C VAL A 295 -13.25 -15.32 -3.95
N ASP A 296 -12.77 -15.59 -2.72
CA ASP A 296 -11.98 -16.79 -2.43
C ASP A 296 -12.76 -18.07 -2.72
N ALA A 297 -14.08 -18.05 -2.51
CA ALA A 297 -14.90 -19.20 -2.81
C ALA A 297 -14.93 -19.56 -4.29
N GLU A 298 -14.95 -18.55 -5.16
CA GLU A 298 -14.92 -18.71 -6.61
C GLU A 298 -13.52 -19.09 -7.12
N ALA A 299 -12.48 -18.39 -6.64
CA ALA A 299 -11.10 -18.66 -7.02
C ALA A 299 -10.65 -20.09 -6.66
N MET A 300 -11.06 -20.60 -5.49
CA MET A 300 -10.66 -21.92 -4.97
C MET A 300 -11.53 -23.08 -5.45
N ARG A 301 -12.50 -22.84 -6.34
CA ARG A 301 -13.45 -23.85 -6.80
C ARG A 301 -12.75 -25.11 -7.32
N ALA A 302 -11.77 -24.96 -8.20
CA ALA A 302 -11.02 -26.08 -8.79
C ALA A 302 -10.29 -26.93 -7.74
N ALA A 303 -9.67 -26.28 -6.74
CA ALA A 303 -8.96 -26.95 -5.66
C ALA A 303 -9.93 -27.74 -4.76
N ARG A 304 -11.12 -27.18 -4.46
CA ARG A 304 -12.15 -27.88 -3.66
C ARG A 304 -12.78 -29.05 -4.40
N ASP A 305 -13.03 -28.90 -5.70
CA ASP A 305 -13.55 -29.99 -6.53
C ASP A 305 -12.53 -31.12 -6.61
N TYR A 306 -11.25 -30.80 -6.72
CA TYR A 306 -10.17 -31.80 -6.70
C TYR A 306 -9.98 -32.45 -5.33
N GLU A 307 -10.01 -31.70 -4.21
CA GLU A 307 -9.98 -32.31 -2.86
C GLU A 307 -11.15 -33.29 -2.65
N LYS A 308 -12.35 -32.94 -3.15
CA LYS A 308 -13.51 -33.83 -3.11
C LYS A 308 -13.33 -35.08 -3.96
N GLU A 309 -12.64 -34.97 -5.09
CA GLU A 309 -12.25 -36.12 -5.93
C GLU A 309 -11.28 -37.05 -5.19
N LEU A 310 -10.23 -36.47 -4.57
CA LEU A 310 -9.25 -37.21 -3.77
C LEU A 310 -9.87 -37.91 -2.56
N ALA A 311 -10.79 -37.25 -1.86
CA ALA A 311 -11.48 -37.83 -0.70
C ALA A 311 -12.25 -39.10 -1.06
N LYS A 312 -12.90 -39.14 -2.22
CA LYS A 312 -13.60 -40.33 -2.72
C LYS A 312 -12.64 -41.48 -3.02
N GLY A 313 -11.48 -41.17 -3.61
CA GLY A 313 -10.42 -42.17 -3.87
C GLY A 313 -9.85 -42.74 -2.57
N TYR A 314 -9.59 -41.87 -1.60
CA TYR A 314 -9.03 -42.25 -0.29
C TYR A 314 -9.93 -43.20 0.51
N GLU A 315 -11.26 -43.06 0.43
CA GLU A 315 -12.18 -44.03 1.07
C GLU A 315 -12.00 -45.44 0.51
N LEU A 316 -11.73 -45.57 -0.79
CA LEU A 316 -11.43 -46.85 -1.41
C LEU A 316 -10.04 -47.36 -0.98
N ASP A 317 -9.04 -46.49 -1.00
CA ASP A 317 -7.66 -46.83 -0.60
C ASP A 317 -7.60 -47.29 0.86
N LEU A 318 -8.39 -46.71 1.77
CA LEU A 318 -8.48 -47.14 3.16
C LEU A 318 -9.04 -48.56 3.30
N ARG A 319 -10.02 -48.94 2.48
CA ARG A 319 -10.58 -50.30 2.50
C ARG A 319 -9.56 -51.32 2.00
N THR A 320 -8.86 -51.00 0.91
CA THR A 320 -7.78 -51.83 0.37
C THR A 320 -6.65 -51.97 1.40
N HIS A 321 -6.21 -50.85 1.98
CA HIS A 321 -5.18 -50.85 3.01
C HIS A 321 -5.56 -51.67 4.25
N ALA A 322 -6.80 -51.59 4.72
CA ALA A 322 -7.25 -52.41 5.84
C ALA A 322 -7.20 -53.91 5.53
N ALA A 323 -7.53 -54.31 4.29
CA ALA A 323 -7.40 -55.70 3.85
C ALA A 323 -5.92 -56.13 3.77
N ASP A 324 -5.06 -55.30 3.18
CA ASP A 324 -3.62 -55.56 3.05
C ASP A 324 -2.95 -55.69 4.43
N VAL A 325 -3.31 -54.81 5.38
CA VAL A 325 -2.81 -54.86 6.76
C VAL A 325 -3.28 -56.13 7.46
N ALA A 326 -4.55 -56.51 7.32
CA ALA A 326 -5.07 -57.74 7.90
C ALA A 326 -4.34 -59.00 7.35
N GLU A 327 -4.07 -59.03 6.05
CA GLU A 327 -3.27 -60.11 5.44
C GLU A 327 -1.83 -60.11 5.98
N TRP A 328 -1.17 -58.94 6.04
CA TRP A 328 0.18 -58.81 6.58
C TRP A 328 0.26 -59.24 8.04
N GLU A 329 -0.71 -58.84 8.88
CA GLU A 329 -0.81 -59.24 10.27
C GLU A 329 -0.99 -60.75 10.42
N ALA A 330 -1.83 -61.36 9.59
CA ALA A 330 -2.04 -62.82 9.56
C ALA A 330 -0.73 -63.56 9.21
N ARG A 331 -0.01 -63.10 8.17
CA ARG A 331 1.30 -63.66 7.78
C ARG A 331 2.33 -63.52 8.90
N CYS A 332 2.38 -62.37 9.56
CA CYS A 332 3.27 -62.15 10.72
C CYS A 332 2.91 -63.04 11.91
N ALA A 333 1.61 -63.21 12.19
CA ALA A 333 1.13 -64.08 13.26
C ALA A 333 1.49 -65.55 12.98
N ASP A 334 1.36 -66.02 11.75
CA ASP A 334 1.72 -67.38 11.37
C ASP A 334 3.23 -67.62 11.42
N ALA A 335 4.06 -66.66 10.99
CA ALA A 335 5.51 -66.72 11.17
C ALA A 335 5.90 -66.83 12.67
N ARG A 336 5.26 -66.04 13.55
CA ARG A 336 5.47 -66.11 15.01
C ARG A 336 5.07 -67.48 15.57
N LYS A 337 3.93 -68.04 15.14
CA LYS A 337 3.47 -69.38 15.56
C LYS A 337 4.44 -70.47 15.11
N GLN A 338 4.94 -70.40 13.88
CA GLN A 338 5.90 -71.38 13.35
C GLN A 338 7.24 -71.32 14.10
N ALA A 339 7.76 -70.11 14.36
CA ALA A 339 8.97 -69.93 15.14
C ALA A 339 8.83 -70.43 16.59
N GLY A 340 7.65 -70.29 17.20
CA GLY A 340 7.36 -70.84 18.53
C GLY A 340 7.53 -72.36 18.60
N LYS A 341 7.24 -73.08 17.50
CA LYS A 341 7.44 -74.54 17.40
C LYS A 341 8.91 -74.94 17.21
N SER A 342 9.73 -74.06 16.63
CA SER A 342 11.17 -74.29 16.38
C SER A 342 12.10 -73.64 17.43
N LYS A 343 11.61 -73.36 18.65
CA LYS A 343 12.36 -72.66 19.72
C LYS A 343 12.91 -71.28 19.32
N GLY A 344 12.22 -70.58 18.42
CA GLY A 344 12.56 -69.20 18.02
C GLY A 344 13.61 -69.06 16.92
N VAL A 345 14.15 -70.17 16.39
CA VAL A 345 15.16 -70.13 15.32
C VAL A 345 14.53 -69.57 14.04
N GLY A 346 15.12 -68.51 13.48
CA GLY A 346 14.76 -67.95 12.17
C GLY A 346 13.56 -66.98 12.15
N LEU A 347 12.99 -66.59 13.30
CA LEU A 347 11.85 -65.64 13.33
C LEU A 347 12.18 -64.29 12.70
N ALA A 348 13.36 -63.75 12.99
CA ALA A 348 13.80 -62.47 12.46
C ALA A 348 13.88 -62.50 10.93
N ASP A 349 14.44 -63.57 10.35
CA ASP A 349 14.55 -63.73 8.90
C ASP A 349 13.18 -63.94 8.24
N ALA A 350 12.28 -64.69 8.89
CA ALA A 350 10.91 -64.89 8.41
C ALA A 350 10.10 -63.59 8.40
N LEU A 351 10.19 -62.77 9.46
CA LEU A 351 9.56 -61.45 9.50
C LEU A 351 10.19 -60.49 8.48
N LYS A 352 11.52 -60.54 8.30
CA LYS A 352 12.21 -59.74 7.29
C LYS A 352 11.79 -60.12 5.86
N ALA A 353 11.54 -61.40 5.59
CA ALA A 353 11.03 -61.88 4.30
C ALA A 353 9.57 -61.48 4.03
N ILE A 354 8.75 -61.32 5.09
CA ILE A 354 7.38 -60.78 4.95
C ILE A 354 7.42 -59.29 4.58
N GLY A 355 8.40 -58.55 5.12
CA GLY A 355 8.58 -57.13 4.86
C GLY A 355 7.78 -56.23 5.80
N PRO A 356 7.89 -54.91 5.63
CA PRO A 356 7.20 -53.93 6.47
C PRO A 356 5.68 -54.00 6.28
N ALA A 357 4.95 -53.45 7.25
CA ALA A 357 3.50 -53.27 7.11
C ALA A 357 3.20 -52.42 5.86
N PRO A 358 2.11 -52.74 5.13
CA PRO A 358 1.63 -51.89 4.05
C PRO A 358 1.50 -50.44 4.54
N PRO A 359 1.97 -49.45 3.77
CA PRO A 359 1.96 -48.08 4.26
C PRO A 359 0.56 -47.48 4.14
N ALA A 360 0.14 -46.69 5.12
CA ALA A 360 -1.18 -46.06 5.11
C ALA A 360 -1.37 -45.14 3.89
N PRO A 361 -2.58 -45.05 3.30
CA PRO A 361 -2.90 -44.08 2.28
C PRO A 361 -2.67 -42.64 2.79
N LEU A 362 -2.28 -41.73 1.90
CA LEU A 362 -2.01 -40.34 2.29
C LEU A 362 -3.31 -39.60 2.53
N ILE A 363 -3.37 -38.83 3.61
CA ILE A 363 -4.53 -37.98 3.93
C ILE A 363 -4.74 -36.98 2.78
N PRO A 364 -5.89 -37.01 2.08
CA PRO A 364 -6.15 -36.24 0.86
C PRO A 364 -6.62 -34.81 1.19
N ARG A 365 -5.88 -34.12 2.04
CA ARG A 365 -6.18 -32.74 2.46
C ARG A 365 -5.29 -31.78 1.69
N LEU A 366 -5.89 -31.04 0.77
CA LEU A 366 -5.23 -30.01 -0.02
C LEU A 366 -5.39 -28.63 0.61
N ILE A 367 -6.54 -28.35 1.23
CA ILE A 367 -6.89 -27.04 1.77
C ILE A 367 -7.12 -27.13 3.29
N VAL A 368 -6.53 -26.20 4.03
CA VAL A 368 -6.74 -26.02 5.47
C VAL A 368 -7.08 -24.57 5.80
N GLY A 369 -8.15 -24.34 6.57
CA GLY A 369 -8.60 -22.99 6.96
C GLY A 369 -8.37 -22.65 8.43
N ASP A 370 -8.26 -23.66 9.28
CA ASP A 370 -7.91 -23.53 10.70
C ASP A 370 -6.74 -24.49 10.98
N PHE A 371 -5.62 -23.95 11.45
CA PHE A 371 -4.40 -24.73 11.66
C PHE A 371 -3.52 -24.15 12.76
N THR A 372 -2.77 -25.07 13.38
CA THR A 372 -1.63 -24.77 14.26
C THR A 372 -0.35 -25.29 13.62
N ALA A 373 0.82 -24.84 14.08
CA ALA A 373 2.09 -25.40 13.65
C ALA A 373 2.15 -26.92 13.88
N GLU A 374 1.61 -27.41 15.00
CA GLU A 374 1.46 -28.82 15.32
C GLU A 374 0.59 -29.57 14.32
N GLY A 375 -0.60 -29.03 14.04
CA GLY A 375 -1.57 -29.66 13.15
C GLY A 375 -1.02 -29.75 11.73
N LEU A 376 -0.42 -28.67 11.23
CA LEU A 376 0.17 -28.63 9.90
C LEU A 376 1.37 -29.59 9.77
N ALA A 377 2.23 -29.68 10.79
CA ALA A 377 3.34 -30.63 10.80
C ALA A 377 2.86 -32.10 10.74
N LYS A 378 1.81 -32.44 11.50
CA LYS A 378 1.20 -33.77 11.45
C LYS A 378 0.57 -34.06 10.09
N LEU A 379 -0.11 -33.08 9.51
CA LEU A 379 -0.71 -33.20 8.19
C LEU A 379 0.37 -33.47 7.11
N LEU A 380 1.45 -32.70 7.09
CA LEU A 380 2.53 -32.87 6.10
C LEU A 380 3.39 -34.14 6.30
N ALA A 381 3.27 -34.80 7.46
CA ALA A 381 3.96 -36.06 7.75
C ALA A 381 3.19 -37.30 7.27
N GLY A 382 1.85 -37.25 7.25
CA GLY A 382 0.98 -38.38 6.86
C GLY A 382 0.06 -38.08 5.68
N GLY A 383 0.16 -36.89 5.09
CA GLY A 383 -0.73 -36.37 4.07
C GLY A 383 -0.02 -36.04 2.77
N TRP A 384 -0.67 -35.24 1.94
CA TRP A 384 -0.09 -34.78 0.69
C TRP A 384 1.06 -33.80 0.92
N PRO A 385 2.07 -33.78 0.04
CA PRO A 385 3.27 -32.97 0.25
C PRO A 385 3.12 -31.51 -0.19
N SER A 386 1.97 -31.16 -0.76
CA SER A 386 1.60 -29.81 -1.19
C SER A 386 0.24 -29.46 -0.61
N VAL A 387 0.19 -28.40 0.19
CA VAL A 387 -1.01 -27.95 0.90
C VAL A 387 -1.18 -26.44 0.72
N GLY A 388 -2.43 -25.99 0.79
CA GLY A 388 -2.82 -24.59 0.83
C GLY A 388 -3.45 -24.26 2.18
N ALA A 389 -2.90 -23.26 2.86
CA ALA A 389 -3.51 -22.66 4.05
C ALA A 389 -4.29 -21.40 3.63
N PHE A 390 -5.62 -21.52 3.54
CA PHE A 390 -6.52 -20.47 3.04
C PHE A 390 -7.57 -20.16 4.09
N THR A 391 -7.54 -18.95 4.64
CA THR A 391 -8.47 -18.54 5.69
C THR A 391 -8.99 -17.14 5.43
N ASP A 392 -10.31 -16.97 5.62
CA ASP A 392 -10.96 -15.67 5.59
C ASP A 392 -10.87 -14.91 6.92
N GLU A 393 -10.30 -15.56 7.95
CA GLU A 393 -10.08 -15.03 9.28
C GLU A 393 -8.62 -15.20 9.72
N ALA A 394 -7.75 -14.28 9.29
CA ALA A 394 -6.33 -14.28 9.68
C ALA A 394 -6.09 -14.23 11.21
N ALA A 395 -7.10 -13.86 12.02
CA ALA A 395 -7.04 -13.95 13.47
C ALA A 395 -6.72 -15.37 13.97
N LEU A 396 -7.15 -16.41 13.25
CA LEU A 396 -6.82 -17.80 13.58
C LEU A 396 -5.31 -18.09 13.52
N VAL A 397 -4.57 -17.33 12.71
CA VAL A 397 -3.12 -17.47 12.52
C VAL A 397 -2.33 -16.49 13.40
N PHE A 398 -2.80 -15.25 13.53
CA PHE A 398 -2.11 -14.17 14.26
C PHE A 398 -2.58 -13.94 15.70
N GLY A 399 -3.48 -14.79 16.21
CA GLY A 399 -3.86 -14.82 17.61
C GLY A 399 -5.31 -14.44 17.88
N GLY A 400 -6.20 -15.41 17.73
CA GLY A 400 -7.55 -15.39 18.27
C GLY A 400 -7.55 -15.25 19.80
N HIS A 401 -8.71 -15.00 20.39
CA HIS A 401 -8.89 -14.83 21.85
C HIS A 401 -8.48 -16.12 22.60
N GLY A 402 -7.17 -16.34 22.83
CA GLY A 402 -6.65 -17.54 23.49
C GLY A 402 -5.20 -17.94 23.16
N MET A 403 -4.57 -17.41 22.09
CA MET A 403 -3.17 -17.76 21.77
C MET A 403 -2.14 -16.84 22.44
N SER A 404 -1.07 -17.43 22.99
CA SER A 404 0.06 -16.68 23.55
C SER A 404 0.98 -16.14 22.44
N LYS A 405 1.68 -15.03 22.72
CA LYS A 405 2.70 -14.46 21.81
C LYS A 405 3.76 -15.48 21.40
N GLU A 406 4.17 -16.36 22.31
CA GLU A 406 5.12 -17.44 22.03
C GLU A 406 4.59 -18.46 21.02
N ALA A 407 3.29 -18.80 21.08
CA ALA A 407 2.69 -19.73 20.14
C ALA A 407 2.64 -19.15 18.72
N VAL A 408 2.29 -17.86 18.59
CA VAL A 408 2.31 -17.13 17.33
C VAL A 408 3.72 -17.09 16.73
N ALA A 409 4.73 -16.74 17.54
CA ALA A 409 6.13 -16.71 17.11
C ALA A 409 6.64 -18.08 16.62
N ARG A 410 6.33 -19.16 17.36
CA ARG A 410 6.69 -20.53 16.96
C ARG A 410 6.04 -20.94 15.64
N THR A 411 4.76 -20.60 15.45
CA THR A 411 4.06 -20.87 14.19
C THR A 411 4.72 -20.12 13.05
N ALA A 412 4.91 -18.81 13.18
CA ALA A 412 5.58 -17.98 12.18
C ALA A 412 6.96 -18.54 11.77
N GLY A 413 7.82 -18.87 12.75
CA GLY A 413 9.14 -19.45 12.51
C GLY A 413 9.10 -20.81 11.79
N THR A 414 8.14 -21.67 12.13
CA THR A 414 7.95 -22.97 11.47
C THR A 414 7.54 -22.79 10.01
N LEU A 415 6.60 -21.88 9.76
CA LEU A 415 6.12 -21.63 8.41
C LEU A 415 7.23 -21.06 7.51
N CYS A 416 8.08 -20.15 8.03
CA CYS A 416 9.12 -19.50 7.21
C CYS A 416 10.03 -20.50 6.49
N LYS A 417 10.36 -21.64 7.11
CA LYS A 417 11.16 -22.70 6.48
C LYS A 417 10.42 -23.41 5.34
N LEU A 418 9.10 -23.59 5.46
CA LEU A 418 8.29 -24.13 4.38
C LEU A 418 8.29 -23.19 3.16
N TRP A 419 8.26 -21.88 3.39
CA TRP A 419 8.39 -20.90 2.31
C TRP A 419 9.78 -20.91 1.69
N ASP A 420 10.84 -20.87 2.52
CA ASP A 420 12.23 -20.76 2.05
C ASP A 420 12.65 -21.96 1.19
N ASN A 421 12.47 -23.19 1.69
CA ASN A 421 13.01 -24.39 1.05
C ASN A 421 12.13 -25.64 1.19
N GLY A 422 10.90 -25.49 1.70
CA GLY A 422 9.98 -26.61 1.84
C GLY A 422 10.39 -27.63 2.90
N THR A 423 11.18 -27.22 3.90
CA THR A 423 11.57 -28.10 5.01
C THR A 423 10.80 -27.80 6.29
N LEU A 424 10.56 -28.85 7.06
CA LEU A 424 10.00 -28.75 8.41
C LEU A 424 10.89 -29.58 9.34
N ASP A 425 11.50 -28.93 10.32
CA ASP A 425 12.40 -29.56 11.28
C ASP A 425 11.80 -29.41 12.69
N ARG A 426 11.59 -30.55 13.36
CA ARG A 426 10.97 -30.57 14.68
C ARG A 426 11.58 -31.64 15.57
N VAL A 427 11.96 -31.24 16.78
CA VAL A 427 12.40 -32.15 17.84
C VAL A 427 11.47 -32.01 19.05
N ARG A 428 10.89 -33.12 19.51
CA ARG A 428 10.02 -33.17 20.70
C ARG A 428 10.39 -34.33 21.62
N SER A 429 10.15 -34.14 22.92
CA SER A 429 10.42 -35.13 23.96
C SER A 429 9.57 -36.40 23.85
N LEU A 430 8.32 -36.29 23.35
CA LEU A 430 7.37 -37.42 23.23
C LEU A 430 7.25 -37.98 21.81
N ASP A 431 7.37 -37.14 20.77
CA ASP A 431 7.16 -37.52 19.36
C ASP A 431 8.48 -37.87 18.62
N GLY A 432 9.64 -37.68 19.26
CA GLY A 432 10.96 -37.86 18.63
C GLY A 432 11.43 -36.67 17.78
N ALA A 433 12.42 -36.91 16.91
CA ALA A 433 12.92 -35.94 15.93
C ALA A 433 12.35 -36.27 14.55
N THR A 434 11.62 -35.33 13.95
CA THR A 434 11.00 -35.45 12.63
C THR A 434 11.49 -34.34 11.74
N LYS A 435 12.05 -34.71 10.58
CA LYS A 435 12.46 -33.78 9.54
C LYS A 435 11.79 -34.14 8.22
N LEU A 436 11.03 -33.19 7.66
CA LEU A 436 10.31 -33.36 6.41
C LEU A 436 10.97 -32.48 5.34
N TYR A 437 11.17 -33.04 4.15
CA TYR A 437 11.78 -32.38 3.00
C TYR A 437 10.81 -32.31 1.83
N GLY A 438 11.05 -31.42 0.86
CA GLY A 438 10.23 -31.36 -0.35
C GLY A 438 8.74 -31.14 -0.07
N ARG A 439 8.40 -30.33 0.95
CA ARG A 439 7.03 -29.93 1.27
C ARG A 439 6.71 -28.56 0.67
N ARG A 440 5.44 -28.29 0.39
CA ARG A 440 4.97 -27.04 -0.22
C ARG A 440 3.76 -26.50 0.54
N LEU A 441 3.79 -25.19 0.80
CA LEU A 441 2.72 -24.49 1.50
C LEU A 441 2.42 -23.16 0.82
N ALA A 442 1.30 -23.10 0.09
CA ALA A 442 0.71 -21.85 -0.34
C ALA A 442 -0.12 -21.27 0.81
N LEU A 443 -0.16 -19.94 0.93
CA LEU A 443 -0.82 -19.27 2.05
C LEU A 443 -1.62 -18.08 1.54
N HIS A 444 -2.90 -18.02 1.86
CA HIS A 444 -3.72 -16.84 1.66
C HIS A 444 -4.45 -16.51 2.96
N LEU A 445 -4.08 -15.37 3.54
CA LEU A 445 -4.68 -14.85 4.76
C LEU A 445 -5.49 -13.61 4.41
N LEU A 446 -6.80 -13.69 4.59
CA LEU A 446 -7.65 -12.50 4.54
C LEU A 446 -7.79 -11.97 5.97
N ALA A 447 -7.43 -10.71 6.19
CA ALA A 447 -7.44 -10.08 7.50
C ALA A 447 -8.41 -8.89 7.53
N GLN A 448 -9.02 -8.69 8.70
CA GLN A 448 -9.63 -7.39 9.01
C GLN A 448 -8.53 -6.38 9.39
N PRO A 449 -8.75 -5.07 9.16
CA PRO A 449 -7.78 -4.02 9.47
C PRO A 449 -7.22 -4.12 10.89
N VAL A 450 -8.07 -4.30 11.90
CA VAL A 450 -7.65 -4.39 13.32
C VAL A 450 -6.66 -5.53 13.60
N ILE A 451 -6.80 -6.68 12.92
CA ILE A 451 -5.89 -7.82 13.08
C ILE A 451 -4.57 -7.54 12.35
N ALA A 452 -4.67 -6.96 11.16
CA ALA A 452 -3.51 -6.63 10.35
C ALA A 452 -2.64 -5.55 11.00
N GLU A 453 -3.24 -4.48 11.51
CA GLU A 453 -2.56 -3.42 12.27
C GLU A 453 -1.78 -4.01 13.44
N ARG A 454 -2.43 -4.89 14.22
CA ARG A 454 -1.78 -5.56 15.35
C ARG A 454 -0.59 -6.42 14.91
N ALA A 455 -0.72 -7.15 13.79
CA ALA A 455 0.37 -7.98 13.27
C ALA A 455 1.52 -7.14 12.70
N LEU A 456 1.23 -6.04 12.01
CA LEU A 456 2.21 -5.12 11.45
C LEU A 456 2.98 -4.34 12.52
N SER A 457 2.32 -4.02 13.65
CA SER A 457 2.96 -3.38 14.81
C SER A 457 3.67 -4.36 15.75
N ASP A 458 3.64 -5.68 15.51
CA ASP A 458 4.30 -6.67 16.35
C ASP A 458 5.71 -6.96 15.83
N ASP A 459 6.72 -6.51 16.59
CA ASP A 459 8.14 -6.69 16.25
C ASP A 459 8.55 -8.15 16.01
N VAL A 460 7.82 -9.12 16.55
CA VAL A 460 8.10 -10.54 16.33
C VAL A 460 7.57 -10.99 14.97
N LEU A 461 6.34 -10.62 14.61
CA LEU A 461 5.77 -10.98 13.30
C LEU A 461 6.39 -10.20 12.14
N ALA A 462 6.64 -8.90 12.36
CA ALA A 462 7.35 -8.04 11.43
C ALA A 462 8.85 -8.37 11.38
N GLY A 463 9.49 -8.61 12.53
CA GLY A 463 10.93 -8.83 12.65
C GLY A 463 11.42 -10.27 12.44
N GLN A 464 10.60 -11.31 12.64
CA GLN A 464 10.98 -12.71 12.32
C GLN A 464 10.79 -13.06 10.84
N GLY A 465 10.46 -12.09 10.00
CA GLY A 465 10.43 -12.21 8.54
C GLY A 465 9.25 -13.01 7.98
N PHE A 466 8.26 -13.37 8.80
CA PHE A 466 7.04 -14.00 8.31
C PHE A 466 6.26 -13.05 7.41
N LEU A 467 5.95 -11.84 7.91
CA LEU A 467 5.21 -10.85 7.12
C LEU A 467 5.98 -10.38 5.90
N ALA A 468 7.31 -10.34 5.96
CA ALA A 468 8.18 -10.04 4.83
C ALA A 468 8.10 -11.07 3.68
N ARG A 469 7.61 -12.28 3.94
CA ARG A 469 7.35 -13.32 2.93
C ARG A 469 5.91 -13.27 2.39
N CYS A 470 5.05 -12.43 2.94
CA CYS A 470 3.70 -12.23 2.45
C CYS A 470 3.65 -11.06 1.45
N LEU A 471 3.00 -11.28 0.30
CA LEU A 471 2.56 -10.23 -0.59
C LEU A 471 1.39 -9.48 0.08
N LEU A 472 1.62 -8.22 0.45
CA LEU A 472 0.66 -7.40 1.20
C LEU A 472 -0.30 -6.68 0.26
N ALA A 473 -1.59 -6.64 0.61
CA ALA A 473 -2.60 -5.86 -0.09
C ALA A 473 -3.57 -5.25 0.93
N TRP A 474 -3.85 -3.95 0.86
CA TRP A 474 -4.91 -3.30 1.62
C TRP A 474 -5.66 -2.29 0.72
N PRO A 475 -6.52 -2.79 -0.17
CA PRO A 475 -7.23 -1.96 -1.11
C PRO A 475 -8.30 -1.08 -0.44
N GLU A 476 -8.74 -0.06 -1.18
CA GLU A 476 -9.86 0.79 -0.78
C GLU A 476 -11.16 -0.01 -0.75
N SER A 477 -12.00 0.28 0.24
CA SER A 477 -13.29 -0.38 0.44
C SER A 477 -14.21 -0.07 -0.73
N THR A 478 -14.82 -1.10 -1.32
CA THR A 478 -15.88 -0.89 -2.32
C THR A 478 -17.27 -0.88 -1.70
N ALA A 479 -17.40 -1.06 -0.39
CA ALA A 479 -18.69 -1.03 0.29
C ALA A 479 -19.37 0.34 0.12
N GLY A 480 -20.71 0.36 0.11
CA GLY A 480 -21.49 1.60 -0.05
C GLY A 480 -21.66 2.09 -1.49
N THR A 481 -20.80 1.70 -2.44
CA THR A 481 -20.85 2.17 -3.84
C THR A 481 -21.34 1.11 -4.85
N ARG A 482 -21.77 -0.06 -4.36
CA ARG A 482 -22.05 -1.25 -5.18
C ARG A 482 -23.50 -1.30 -5.68
N ALA A 483 -23.71 -1.20 -6.99
CA ALA A 483 -24.99 -1.51 -7.62
C ALA A 483 -25.12 -3.01 -7.91
N TYR A 484 -26.24 -3.64 -7.56
CA TYR A 484 -26.48 -5.07 -7.78
C TYR A 484 -26.33 -5.47 -9.26
N ARG A 485 -25.65 -6.59 -9.52
CA ARG A 485 -25.43 -7.16 -10.86
C ARG A 485 -26.15 -8.52 -10.96
N PRO A 486 -27.20 -8.66 -11.79
CA PRO A 486 -27.94 -9.92 -11.95
C PRO A 486 -27.21 -10.86 -12.91
N GLU A 487 -25.93 -11.16 -12.63
CA GLU A 487 -25.08 -11.99 -13.46
C GLU A 487 -24.63 -13.23 -12.69
N SER A 488 -24.62 -14.38 -13.37
CA SER A 488 -24.20 -15.66 -12.80
C SER A 488 -22.75 -15.93 -13.15
N LEU A 489 -21.88 -15.98 -12.13
CA LEU A 489 -20.49 -16.38 -12.32
C LEU A 489 -20.31 -17.84 -12.74
N ARG A 490 -21.35 -18.67 -12.60
CA ARG A 490 -21.30 -20.07 -13.05
C ARG A 490 -21.22 -20.18 -14.57
N ASP A 491 -21.78 -19.20 -15.27
CA ASP A 491 -21.86 -19.16 -16.73
C ASP A 491 -20.73 -18.30 -17.34
N ASP A 492 -19.83 -17.77 -16.50
CA ASP A 492 -18.74 -16.90 -16.92
C ASP A 492 -17.60 -17.72 -17.55
N ALA A 493 -17.32 -17.44 -18.83
CA ALA A 493 -16.33 -18.18 -19.61
C ALA A 493 -14.90 -17.99 -19.12
N ALA A 494 -14.57 -16.84 -18.51
CA ALA A 494 -13.23 -16.60 -17.98
C ALA A 494 -12.98 -17.41 -16.70
N LEU A 495 -13.94 -17.41 -15.78
CA LEU A 495 -13.86 -18.26 -14.58
C LEU A 495 -13.87 -19.75 -14.91
N ALA A 496 -14.68 -20.18 -15.88
CA ALA A 496 -14.68 -21.57 -16.33
C ALA A 496 -13.31 -21.98 -16.90
N ARG A 497 -12.68 -21.12 -17.70
CA ARG A 497 -11.34 -21.34 -18.25
C ARG A 497 -10.27 -21.44 -17.16
N MET A 498 -10.30 -20.52 -16.20
CA MET A 498 -9.40 -20.55 -15.04
C MET A 498 -9.59 -21.83 -14.23
N ALA A 499 -10.83 -22.17 -13.87
CA ALA A 499 -11.14 -23.35 -13.08
C ALA A 499 -10.71 -24.64 -13.78
N TYR A 500 -10.94 -24.75 -15.09
CA TYR A 500 -10.43 -25.86 -15.90
C TYR A 500 -8.91 -25.94 -15.84
N ARG A 501 -8.21 -24.82 -16.07
CA ARG A 501 -6.75 -24.80 -16.08
C ARG A 501 -6.13 -25.14 -14.73
N LEU A 502 -6.67 -24.61 -13.64
CA LEU A 502 -6.24 -24.95 -12.28
C LEU A 502 -6.51 -26.42 -11.96
N GLY A 503 -7.65 -26.96 -12.40
CA GLY A 503 -7.98 -28.38 -12.28
C GLY A 503 -6.99 -29.28 -13.02
N GLU A 504 -6.56 -28.89 -14.22
CA GLU A 504 -5.52 -29.60 -14.98
C GLU A 504 -4.16 -29.60 -14.26
N LEU A 505 -3.78 -28.49 -13.62
CA LEU A 505 -2.56 -28.40 -12.83
C LEU A 505 -2.61 -29.30 -11.59
N HIS A 506 -3.72 -29.27 -10.86
CA HIS A 506 -3.91 -30.13 -9.68
C HIS A 506 -3.81 -31.63 -10.01
N ARG A 507 -4.25 -32.04 -11.20
CA ARG A 507 -4.22 -33.44 -11.66
C ARG A 507 -2.89 -33.87 -12.26
N GLN A 508 -1.91 -32.97 -12.38
CA GLN A 508 -0.57 -33.37 -12.82
C GLN A 508 0.03 -34.37 -11.82
N PRO A 509 0.71 -35.42 -12.29
CA PRO A 509 1.46 -36.30 -11.41
C PRO A 509 2.47 -35.51 -10.57
N LEU A 510 2.48 -35.77 -9.26
CA LEU A 510 3.43 -35.12 -8.37
C LEU A 510 4.86 -35.58 -8.68
N PRO A 511 5.82 -34.67 -8.88
CA PRO A 511 7.21 -35.03 -9.09
C PRO A 511 7.83 -35.42 -7.75
N LEU A 512 7.73 -36.70 -7.38
CA LEU A 512 8.26 -37.23 -6.13
C LEU A 512 9.71 -37.67 -6.27
N ALA A 513 10.48 -37.59 -5.18
CA ALA A 513 11.80 -38.21 -5.10
C ALA A 513 11.69 -39.74 -5.25
N GLU A 514 12.75 -40.37 -5.75
CA GLU A 514 12.76 -41.81 -6.03
C GLU A 514 12.51 -42.63 -4.76
N GLY A 515 11.50 -43.50 -4.78
CA GLY A 515 11.12 -44.32 -3.63
C GLY A 515 10.33 -43.59 -2.54
N GLU A 516 10.14 -42.27 -2.65
CA GLU A 516 9.44 -41.46 -1.66
C GLU A 516 7.96 -41.26 -2.01
N ARG A 517 7.10 -41.21 -0.99
CA ARG A 517 5.65 -41.01 -1.16
C ARG A 517 5.21 -39.56 -0.95
N GLN A 518 6.03 -38.77 -0.25
CA GLN A 518 5.67 -37.43 0.21
C GLN A 518 6.80 -36.42 0.02
N GLU A 519 7.95 -36.79 -0.53
CA GLU A 519 9.03 -35.84 -0.78
C GLU A 519 8.97 -35.37 -2.23
N LEU A 520 8.67 -34.10 -2.45
CA LEU A 520 8.70 -33.52 -3.79
C LEU A 520 10.15 -33.27 -4.24
N ARG A 521 10.41 -33.60 -5.50
CA ARG A 521 11.59 -33.23 -6.27
C ARG A 521 11.15 -32.57 -7.58
N PRO A 522 10.62 -31.33 -7.53
CA PRO A 522 10.10 -30.64 -8.72
C PRO A 522 11.20 -30.38 -9.74
N ARG A 523 10.81 -30.27 -11.02
CA ARG A 523 11.74 -29.89 -12.08
C ARG A 523 12.17 -28.42 -11.96
N ALA A 524 13.35 -28.10 -12.48
CA ALA A 524 13.83 -26.73 -12.61
C ALA A 524 13.15 -26.03 -13.80
N LEU A 525 12.67 -24.82 -13.56
CA LEU A 525 12.20 -23.86 -14.57
C LEU A 525 13.26 -22.75 -14.66
N HIS A 526 13.93 -22.64 -15.79
CA HIS A 526 15.04 -21.72 -15.96
C HIS A 526 14.55 -20.35 -16.44
N LEU A 527 15.34 -19.31 -16.27
CA LEU A 527 15.10 -18.04 -16.96
C LEU A 527 15.82 -18.09 -18.30
N ASP A 528 15.13 -17.67 -19.37
CA ASP A 528 15.86 -17.33 -20.59
C ASP A 528 16.77 -16.10 -20.34
N ALA A 529 17.66 -15.81 -21.29
CA ALA A 529 18.64 -14.74 -21.11
C ALA A 529 18.01 -13.35 -20.93
N THR A 530 16.86 -13.08 -21.57
CA THR A 530 16.18 -11.78 -21.52
C THR A 530 15.35 -11.65 -20.25
N ALA A 531 14.69 -12.71 -19.79
CA ALA A 531 14.03 -12.81 -18.48
C ALA A 531 15.02 -12.61 -17.34
N LYS A 532 16.20 -13.23 -17.43
CA LYS A 532 17.26 -13.00 -16.45
C LYS A 532 17.68 -11.53 -16.39
N ALA A 533 17.78 -10.86 -17.55
CA ALA A 533 18.11 -9.44 -17.58
C ALA A 533 17.03 -8.58 -16.89
N VAL A 534 15.74 -8.87 -17.12
CA VAL A 534 14.61 -8.20 -16.44
C VAL A 534 14.69 -8.43 -14.93
N TRP A 535 14.93 -9.67 -14.50
CA TRP A 535 15.06 -9.98 -13.07
C TRP A 535 16.24 -9.26 -12.41
N VAL A 536 17.40 -9.19 -13.09
CA VAL A 536 18.57 -8.45 -12.58
C VAL A 536 18.25 -6.95 -12.43
N GLN A 537 17.56 -6.36 -13.40
CA GLN A 537 17.13 -4.95 -13.31
C GLN A 537 16.21 -4.72 -12.11
N LEU A 538 15.22 -5.59 -11.90
CA LEU A 538 14.36 -5.54 -10.71
C LEU A 538 15.19 -5.65 -9.42
N HIS A 539 16.05 -6.66 -9.33
CA HIS A 539 16.88 -6.91 -8.16
C HIS A 539 17.73 -5.68 -7.79
N ASP A 540 18.46 -5.14 -8.77
CA ASP A 540 19.38 -4.02 -8.54
C ASP A 540 18.63 -2.72 -8.22
N ALA A 541 17.46 -2.50 -8.82
CA ALA A 541 16.60 -1.36 -8.50
C ALA A 541 16.08 -1.43 -7.06
N VAL A 542 15.62 -2.61 -6.61
CA VAL A 542 15.16 -2.82 -5.24
C VAL A 542 16.30 -2.68 -4.24
N GLU A 543 17.47 -3.25 -4.52
CA GLU A 543 18.68 -3.13 -3.69
C GLU A 543 19.12 -1.66 -3.55
N ALA A 544 19.12 -0.90 -4.65
CA ALA A 544 19.40 0.53 -4.62
C ALA A 544 18.36 1.31 -3.79
N GLY A 545 17.07 0.95 -3.90
CA GLY A 545 15.98 1.56 -3.15
C GLY A 545 16.05 1.32 -1.64
N MET A 546 16.74 0.28 -1.17
CA MET A 546 16.95 0.00 0.27
C MET A 546 18.03 0.87 0.93
N ARG A 547 18.79 1.67 0.18
CA ARG A 547 19.81 2.57 0.75
C ARG A 547 19.19 3.57 1.73
N PRO A 548 19.95 4.12 2.71
CA PRO A 548 19.44 5.19 3.57
C PRO A 548 18.87 6.35 2.75
N GLY A 549 17.64 6.75 3.03
CA GLY A 549 16.91 7.78 2.28
C GLY A 549 16.30 7.31 0.95
N GLY A 550 16.46 6.04 0.57
CA GLY A 550 15.79 5.44 -0.59
C GLY A 550 14.35 5.03 -0.31
N GLN A 551 13.58 4.79 -1.37
CA GLN A 551 12.13 4.51 -1.30
C GLN A 551 11.74 3.26 -0.49
N PHE A 552 12.67 2.31 -0.31
CA PHE A 552 12.43 1.06 0.44
C PHE A 552 13.18 1.01 1.77
N ALA A 553 13.77 2.13 2.21
CA ALA A 553 14.61 2.18 3.40
C ALA A 553 13.86 1.76 4.69
N THR A 554 12.55 2.00 4.76
CA THR A 554 11.68 1.67 5.90
C THR A 554 11.14 0.24 5.86
N VAL A 555 11.22 -0.43 4.71
CA VAL A 555 10.65 -1.77 4.49
C VAL A 555 11.66 -2.78 3.94
N LYS A 556 12.93 -2.62 4.33
CA LYS A 556 14.03 -3.53 3.93
C LYS A 556 13.70 -5.03 4.04
N PRO A 557 13.01 -5.52 5.10
CA PRO A 557 12.64 -6.92 5.17
C PRO A 557 11.81 -7.39 3.95
N TRP A 558 10.79 -6.63 3.55
CA TRP A 558 9.97 -6.91 2.37
C TRP A 558 10.77 -6.75 1.08
N ALA A 559 11.47 -5.61 0.93
CA ALA A 559 12.25 -5.31 -0.25
C ALA A 559 13.28 -6.39 -0.58
N SER A 560 14.00 -6.91 0.45
CA SER A 560 14.98 -7.99 0.27
C SER A 560 14.38 -9.32 -0.23
N LYS A 561 13.06 -9.50 -0.14
CA LYS A 561 12.34 -10.69 -0.61
C LYS A 561 11.66 -10.48 -1.95
N THR A 562 11.45 -9.24 -2.38
CA THR A 562 10.74 -8.92 -3.63
C THR A 562 11.34 -9.58 -4.88
N PRO A 563 12.68 -9.63 -5.09
CA PRO A 563 13.23 -10.32 -6.26
C PRO A 563 12.91 -11.82 -6.26
N GLU A 564 12.89 -12.46 -5.08
CA GLU A 564 12.51 -13.86 -4.96
C GLU A 564 11.01 -14.04 -5.22
N GLN A 565 10.15 -13.16 -4.68
CA GLN A 565 8.71 -13.18 -4.94
C GLN A 565 8.37 -13.06 -6.42
N ALA A 566 9.08 -12.18 -7.14
CA ALA A 566 8.89 -12.03 -8.58
C ALA A 566 9.20 -13.33 -9.33
N LEU A 567 10.24 -14.08 -8.94
CA LEU A 567 10.52 -15.40 -9.54
C LEU A 567 9.39 -16.39 -9.25
N ARG A 568 8.86 -16.41 -8.03
CA ARG A 568 7.76 -17.29 -7.64
C ARG A 568 6.51 -17.00 -8.47
N ILE A 569 6.14 -15.72 -8.60
CA ILE A 569 5.01 -15.27 -9.42
C ILE A 569 5.24 -15.67 -10.88
N ALA A 570 6.43 -15.39 -11.43
CA ALA A 570 6.77 -15.72 -12.81
C ALA A 570 6.65 -17.22 -13.10
N GLY A 571 7.13 -18.08 -12.18
CA GLY A 571 6.99 -19.53 -12.33
C GLY A 571 5.54 -20.01 -12.24
N VAL A 572 4.72 -19.42 -11.37
CA VAL A 572 3.27 -19.72 -11.31
C VAL A 572 2.59 -19.34 -12.62
N LEU A 573 2.82 -18.12 -13.13
CA LEU A 573 2.22 -17.65 -14.39
C LEU A 573 2.67 -18.51 -15.58
N THR A 574 3.96 -18.84 -15.65
CA THR A 574 4.53 -19.68 -16.71
C THR A 574 3.86 -21.06 -16.76
N LEU A 575 3.72 -21.74 -15.62
CA LEU A 575 3.06 -23.05 -15.56
C LEU A 575 1.56 -22.99 -15.85
N LEU A 576 0.92 -21.89 -15.47
CA LEU A 576 -0.48 -21.67 -15.76
C LEU A 576 -0.72 -21.50 -17.27
N GLU A 577 0.18 -20.85 -17.98
CA GLU A 577 0.12 -20.70 -19.44
C GLU A 577 0.55 -21.99 -20.16
N SER A 578 1.57 -22.68 -19.67
CA SER A 578 2.04 -23.96 -20.22
C SER A 578 2.70 -24.85 -19.16
N THR A 579 2.09 -26.01 -18.90
CA THR A 579 2.62 -27.00 -17.93
C THR A 579 3.98 -27.56 -18.35
N ALA A 580 4.23 -27.62 -19.66
CA ALA A 580 5.43 -28.21 -20.24
C ALA A 580 6.59 -27.20 -20.40
N ALA A 581 6.35 -25.91 -20.14
CA ALA A 581 7.36 -24.86 -20.29
C ALA A 581 8.62 -25.17 -19.47
N GLN A 582 9.80 -25.08 -20.09
CA GLN A 582 11.09 -25.30 -19.42
C GLN A 582 11.76 -24.00 -19.00
N GLU A 583 11.34 -22.88 -19.60
CA GLU A 583 11.92 -21.56 -19.42
C GLU A 583 10.83 -20.52 -19.13
N ILE A 584 11.19 -19.50 -18.34
CA ILE A 584 10.44 -18.27 -18.12
C ILE A 584 10.92 -17.25 -19.14
N ASP A 585 9.98 -16.69 -19.90
CA ASP A 585 10.27 -15.62 -20.86
C ASP A 585 10.29 -14.22 -20.22
N ALA A 586 10.90 -13.27 -20.90
CA ALA A 586 11.03 -11.89 -20.42
C ALA A 586 9.69 -11.18 -20.16
N GLY A 587 8.66 -11.46 -20.96
CA GLY A 587 7.35 -10.88 -20.78
C GLY A 587 6.71 -11.36 -19.47
N THR A 588 6.75 -12.66 -19.21
CA THR A 588 6.23 -13.27 -17.98
C THR A 588 7.00 -12.81 -16.76
N MET A 589 8.33 -12.67 -16.85
CA MET A 589 9.15 -12.10 -15.79
C MET A 589 8.82 -10.62 -15.52
N ALA A 590 8.57 -9.82 -16.56
CA ALA A 590 8.19 -8.41 -16.41
C ALA A 590 6.83 -8.27 -15.72
N ARG A 591 5.81 -9.02 -16.13
CA ARG A 591 4.49 -9.03 -15.47
C ARG A 591 4.61 -9.39 -13.98
N ALA A 592 5.41 -10.40 -13.67
CA ALA A 592 5.67 -10.84 -12.31
C ALA A 592 6.43 -9.80 -11.48
N ALA A 593 7.35 -9.06 -12.09
CA ALA A 593 8.06 -7.95 -11.45
C ALA A 593 7.09 -6.81 -11.08
N GLU A 594 6.18 -6.43 -11.96
CA GLU A 594 5.16 -5.41 -11.70
C GLU A 594 4.24 -5.81 -10.54
N LEU A 595 3.75 -7.06 -10.53
CA LEU A 595 2.95 -7.59 -9.42
C LEU A 595 3.71 -7.54 -8.09
N ALA A 596 4.97 -7.99 -8.09
CA ALA A 596 5.80 -8.00 -6.88
C ALA A 596 6.14 -6.59 -6.38
N LEU A 597 6.39 -5.64 -7.29
CA LEU A 597 6.68 -4.24 -6.96
C LEU A 597 5.44 -3.53 -6.41
N TRP A 598 4.26 -3.76 -6.97
CA TRP A 598 3.01 -3.21 -6.42
C TRP A 598 2.82 -3.63 -4.96
N HIS A 599 3.00 -4.93 -4.66
CA HIS A 599 2.92 -5.43 -3.28
C HIS A 599 4.02 -4.85 -2.36
N LEU A 600 5.19 -4.51 -2.90
CA LEU A 600 6.26 -3.84 -2.16
C LEU A 600 5.91 -2.37 -1.86
N HIS A 601 5.37 -1.63 -2.84
CA HIS A 601 4.86 -0.27 -2.62
C HIS A 601 3.73 -0.26 -1.60
N GLU A 602 2.88 -1.29 -1.62
CA GLU A 602 1.87 -1.45 -0.60
C GLU A 602 2.49 -1.63 0.80
N ALA A 603 3.56 -2.43 0.92
CA ALA A 603 4.29 -2.54 2.18
C ALA A 603 4.87 -1.19 2.62
N VAL A 604 5.43 -0.37 1.71
CA VAL A 604 5.91 0.99 2.00
C VAL A 604 4.76 1.85 2.54
N ARG A 605 3.63 1.85 1.84
CA ARG A 605 2.43 2.61 2.20
C ARG A 605 1.94 2.24 3.60
N LEU A 606 1.92 0.95 3.93
CA LEU A 606 1.47 0.45 5.23
C LEU A 606 2.51 0.67 6.34
N ALA A 607 3.81 0.54 6.07
CA ALA A 607 4.84 0.83 7.06
C ALA A 607 4.83 2.31 7.48
N GLY A 608 4.52 3.23 6.57
CA GLY A 608 4.32 4.64 6.88
C GLY A 608 3.13 4.93 7.81
N THR A 609 2.25 3.95 8.05
CA THR A 609 1.07 4.06 8.93
C THR A 609 1.24 3.38 10.28
N ALA A 610 2.22 2.48 10.42
CA ALA A 610 2.39 1.63 11.61
C ALA A 610 3.10 2.32 12.78
N GLU A 611 3.69 3.50 12.58
CA GLU A 611 4.19 4.37 13.66
C GLU A 611 3.03 5.16 14.33
N VAL A 612 1.99 4.46 14.79
CA VAL A 612 0.98 5.10 15.64
C VAL A 612 1.49 5.10 17.07
N SER A 613 1.81 6.29 17.59
CA SER A 613 2.26 6.44 18.97
C SER A 613 1.20 5.86 19.94
N PRO A 614 1.61 5.31 21.11
CA PRO A 614 0.66 4.81 22.12
C PRO A 614 -0.45 5.82 22.45
N GLU A 615 -0.11 7.11 22.47
CA GLU A 615 -1.00 8.23 22.79
C GLU A 615 -2.14 8.37 21.78
N VAL A 616 -1.87 8.24 20.48
CA VAL A 616 -2.89 8.29 19.43
C VAL A 616 -3.84 7.09 19.52
N ARG A 617 -3.30 5.88 19.79
CA ARG A 617 -4.13 4.67 19.99
C ARG A 617 -5.04 4.76 21.22
N ASP A 618 -4.57 5.44 22.26
CA ASP A 618 -5.32 5.66 23.48
C ASP A 618 -6.40 6.74 23.28
N ALA A 619 -6.07 7.81 22.54
CA ALA A 619 -7.02 8.84 22.11
C ALA A 619 -8.18 8.24 21.29
N GLU A 620 -7.89 7.39 20.30
CA GLU A 620 -8.92 6.71 19.50
C GLU A 620 -9.84 5.84 20.34
N ALA A 621 -9.27 5.05 21.25
CA ALA A 621 -10.07 4.17 22.12
C ALA A 621 -11.00 4.99 23.02
N LEU A 622 -10.53 6.13 23.52
CA LEU A 622 -11.30 7.05 24.34
C LEU A 622 -12.43 7.72 23.54
N LEU A 623 -12.10 8.23 22.34
CA LEU A 623 -13.05 8.89 21.45
C LEU A 623 -14.15 7.94 20.97
N LYS A 624 -13.76 6.74 20.51
CA LYS A 624 -14.70 5.68 20.13
C LYS A 624 -15.67 5.34 21.27
N TRP A 625 -15.15 5.18 22.49
CA TRP A 625 -16.01 4.93 23.65
C TRP A 625 -16.98 6.08 23.92
N CYS A 626 -16.55 7.34 23.75
CA CYS A 626 -17.44 8.48 23.87
C CYS A 626 -18.58 8.43 22.84
N HIS A 627 -18.28 8.14 21.57
CA HIS A 627 -19.31 8.03 20.51
C HIS A 627 -20.27 6.86 20.73
N GLU A 628 -19.76 5.66 20.99
CA GLU A 628 -20.59 4.46 21.23
C GLU A 628 -21.55 4.62 22.41
N THR A 629 -21.21 5.50 23.35
CA THR A 629 -22.01 5.77 24.54
C THR A 629 -22.78 7.10 24.49
N GLY A 630 -22.74 7.80 23.35
CA GLY A 630 -23.44 9.07 23.14
C GLY A 630 -22.96 10.22 24.04
N ARG A 631 -21.71 10.15 24.52
CA ARG A 631 -21.13 11.19 25.39
C ARG A 631 -20.72 12.40 24.56
N THR A 632 -21.39 13.52 24.79
CA THR A 632 -21.00 14.84 24.28
C THR A 632 -20.14 15.63 25.28
N LEU A 633 -20.14 15.20 26.55
CA LEU A 633 -19.34 15.75 27.64
C LEU A 633 -18.58 14.64 28.35
N LEU A 634 -17.29 14.86 28.59
CA LEU A 634 -16.41 13.94 29.28
C LEU A 634 -15.77 14.64 30.47
N TYR A 635 -15.68 13.97 31.62
CA TYR A 635 -14.89 14.46 32.75
C TYR A 635 -13.99 13.36 33.28
N SER A 636 -12.82 13.77 33.80
CA SER A 636 -11.71 12.86 34.16
C SER A 636 -12.14 11.67 35.04
N THR A 637 -12.96 11.91 36.07
CA THR A 637 -13.44 10.83 36.95
C THR A 637 -14.33 9.82 36.24
N ASP A 638 -15.15 10.22 35.24
CA ASP A 638 -15.98 9.28 34.49
C ASP A 638 -15.12 8.40 33.58
N ALA A 639 -14.18 9.02 32.87
CA ALA A 639 -13.22 8.31 32.01
C ALA A 639 -12.41 7.27 32.80
N LEU A 640 -11.89 7.66 33.97
CA LEU A 640 -11.03 6.79 34.79
C LEU A 640 -11.78 5.60 35.41
N HIS A 641 -13.11 5.70 35.62
CA HIS A 641 -13.91 4.61 36.19
C HIS A 641 -14.64 3.77 35.14
N LYS A 642 -15.20 4.41 34.11
CA LYS A 642 -16.09 3.77 33.12
C LYS A 642 -15.49 3.66 31.73
N GLY A 643 -14.41 4.40 31.45
CA GLY A 643 -13.72 4.39 30.15
C GLY A 643 -13.05 3.05 29.83
N PRO A 644 -12.44 2.93 28.64
CA PRO A 644 -11.69 1.74 28.24
C PRO A 644 -10.59 1.42 29.25
N ALA A 645 -10.33 0.13 29.51
CA ALA A 645 -9.38 -0.30 30.56
C ALA A 645 -7.99 0.35 30.45
N ARG A 646 -7.51 0.57 29.23
CA ARG A 646 -6.22 1.25 28.93
C ARG A 646 -6.19 2.73 29.31
N ILE A 647 -7.34 3.40 29.37
CA ILE A 647 -7.47 4.84 29.66
C ILE A 647 -7.76 5.10 31.15
N ARG A 648 -7.89 4.04 31.97
CA ARG A 648 -8.23 4.19 33.41
C ARG A 648 -7.07 4.62 34.28
N GLU A 649 -5.88 4.73 33.71
CA GLU A 649 -4.67 5.24 34.35
C GLU A 649 -4.54 6.74 34.06
N ARG A 650 -4.19 7.53 35.07
CA ARG A 650 -4.33 8.99 35.04
C ARG A 650 -3.39 9.66 34.05
N GLU A 651 -2.17 9.15 33.93
CA GLU A 651 -1.16 9.65 33.00
C GLU A 651 -1.53 9.33 31.55
N THR A 652 -2.01 8.11 31.31
CA THR A 652 -2.49 7.65 30.00
C THR A 652 -3.73 8.41 29.54
N PHE A 653 -4.69 8.67 30.44
CA PHE A 653 -5.84 9.54 30.15
C PHE A 653 -5.40 10.96 29.76
N ALA A 654 -4.44 11.54 30.48
CA ALA A 654 -3.96 12.89 30.18
C ALA A 654 -3.30 12.98 28.79
N ARG A 655 -2.48 11.99 28.42
CA ARG A 655 -1.88 11.91 27.08
C ARG A 655 -2.94 11.76 25.99
N ALA A 656 -3.89 10.84 26.17
CA ALA A 656 -4.99 10.61 25.23
C ALA A 656 -5.84 11.87 25.02
N MET A 657 -6.20 12.58 26.11
CA MET A 657 -6.94 13.83 26.03
C MET A 657 -6.15 14.94 25.32
N GLY A 658 -4.84 15.04 25.58
CA GLY A 658 -3.99 16.01 24.89
C GLY A 658 -3.97 15.80 23.37
N GLU A 659 -3.97 14.54 22.91
CA GLU A 659 -4.07 14.23 21.47
C GLU A 659 -5.47 14.54 20.90
N LEU A 660 -6.55 14.26 21.65
CA LEU A 660 -7.91 14.64 21.23
C LEU A 660 -8.09 16.16 21.13
N GLU A 661 -7.50 16.92 22.05
CA GLU A 661 -7.50 18.38 22.00
C GLU A 661 -6.69 18.89 20.81
N ARG A 662 -5.47 18.35 20.62
CA ARG A 662 -4.59 18.70 19.50
C ARG A 662 -5.25 18.47 18.14
N ALA A 663 -6.00 17.39 18.00
CA ALA A 663 -6.70 17.02 16.78
C ALA A 663 -8.12 17.61 16.67
N GLY A 664 -8.56 18.42 17.64
CA GLY A 664 -9.87 19.09 17.64
C GLY A 664 -11.07 18.21 17.96
N TRP A 665 -10.86 16.95 18.38
CA TRP A 665 -11.93 16.03 18.80
C TRP A 665 -12.45 16.30 20.22
N ALA A 666 -11.66 16.99 21.05
CA ALA A 666 -12.06 17.40 22.40
C ALA A 666 -11.74 18.87 22.67
N GLU A 667 -12.64 19.57 23.35
CA GLU A 667 -12.45 20.96 23.77
C GLU A 667 -12.57 21.06 25.29
N ALA A 668 -11.53 21.53 25.97
CA ALA A 668 -11.57 21.75 27.41
C ALA A 668 -12.57 22.88 27.76
N VAL A 669 -13.46 22.61 28.70
CA VAL A 669 -14.40 23.62 29.22
C VAL A 669 -13.69 24.45 30.28
N GLU A 670 -13.38 25.70 29.92
CA GLU A 670 -12.73 26.66 30.82
C GLU A 670 -13.56 26.90 32.09
N GLY A 671 -12.92 26.81 33.26
CA GLY A 671 -13.59 26.97 34.57
C GLY A 671 -14.42 25.76 35.04
N GLY A 672 -14.50 24.68 34.25
CA GLY A 672 -15.26 23.49 34.60
C GLY A 672 -16.78 23.65 34.44
N MET A 673 -17.54 22.62 34.84
CA MET A 673 -19.00 22.58 34.66
C MET A 673 -19.67 21.82 35.81
N GLU A 674 -20.90 22.21 36.18
CA GLU A 674 -21.74 21.36 37.04
C GLU A 674 -22.27 20.16 36.27
N LEU A 675 -21.88 18.95 36.70
CA LEU A 675 -22.32 17.69 36.12
C LEU A 675 -22.66 16.71 37.25
N ASP A 676 -23.77 16.00 37.12
CA ASP A 676 -24.26 15.04 38.12
C ASP A 676 -24.40 15.63 39.54
N GLY A 677 -24.84 16.89 39.64
CA GLY A 677 -25.04 17.60 40.92
C GLY A 677 -23.75 17.97 41.66
N ARG A 678 -22.59 17.95 40.98
CA ARG A 678 -21.30 18.40 41.53
C ARG A 678 -20.53 19.21 40.51
N HIS A 679 -19.83 20.24 40.97
CA HIS A 679 -18.91 20.99 40.11
C HIS A 679 -17.67 20.16 39.77
N ARG A 680 -17.41 19.98 38.47
CA ARG A 680 -16.27 19.23 37.92
C ARG A 680 -15.31 20.22 37.26
N ARG A 681 -14.06 20.23 37.70
CA ARG A 681 -13.03 21.18 37.19
C ARG A 681 -12.50 20.81 35.80
N ASN A 682 -12.37 19.51 35.51
CA ASN A 682 -11.76 19.02 34.28
C ASN A 682 -12.85 18.34 33.45
N VAL A 683 -13.43 19.12 32.53
CA VAL A 683 -14.55 18.72 31.66
C VAL A 683 -14.18 19.07 30.22
N TRP A 684 -14.52 18.20 29.29
CA TRP A 684 -14.29 18.36 27.87
C TRP A 684 -15.58 18.16 27.09
N ARG A 685 -15.80 18.99 26.07
CA ARG A 685 -16.79 18.71 25.02
C ARG A 685 -16.17 17.79 23.99
N ILE A 686 -16.87 16.73 23.63
CA ILE A 686 -16.41 15.78 22.61
C ILE A 686 -17.15 16.10 21.31
N ALA A 687 -16.40 16.24 20.22
CA ALA A 687 -16.96 16.44 18.90
C ALA A 687 -17.89 15.26 18.52
N PRO A 688 -18.98 15.48 17.77
CA PRO A 688 -19.84 14.40 17.30
C PRO A 688 -19.13 13.53 16.24
N GLU A 689 -19.59 12.29 16.05
CA GLU A 689 -19.05 11.41 15.02
C GLU A 689 -19.38 12.03 13.65
N GLY A 690 -18.36 12.43 12.89
CA GLY A 690 -18.54 13.03 11.56
C GLY A 690 -19.17 12.01 10.61
N GLY A 691 -20.21 12.43 9.88
CA GLY A 691 -20.85 11.63 8.82
C GLY A 691 -20.14 11.71 7.48
#